data_AF-A0AAD4YJE0-F1
#
_entry.id   AF-A0AAD4YJE0-F1
#
_cell.length_a   1.000
_cell.length_b   1.000
_cell.length_c   1.000
_cell.angle_alpha   90.00
_cell.angle_beta   90.00
_cell.angle_gamma   90.00
#
_symmetry.space_group_name_H-M   'P 1'
#
loop_
_entity.id
_entity.type
_entity.pdbx_description
1 polymer ?
#
loop_
_entity_poly.entity_id
_entity_poly.type
_entity_poly.pdbx_seq_one_letter_code
_entity_poly.pdbx_strand_id
1 'polypeptide(L)'
;MVKIVTVKTKAYQDQKPGTSGLRKRVKVFQSSSNYAENFIQSIISTVEPAQRQEATLVVGGDGRFYMKEAIQLIVRIAAANGIGRLVIGQNGILSTPAVSCIIRKIKAIGGIILTASHNPGGPNGDFGIKFNISNGGPAPEAITDKIFQISKTIEEYAICPDLHVDLGVLGKQQFDLENKFKPFTVEIVDSVEAYATMLRNIFDFNALKELLSGPNRLKIRIDAMHGVVGPYVKKILCEELGAPANSAVNCVPLEDFGGHHPDPNLTYAADLVETMKTGEHDFGAAFDGDGDRNMILGKHGFFVNPSDSVAVIAANIFSIPYFQQTGVRGFARSMPTSGALDRVANATKIALYETPTGWKFFGNLMDASKLSLCGEESFGTGSDHIREKDGLWAVLAWLSILATRKQSVEDILKDHWQKYGRNFFTRYDYEEVEAEGANKMMKELEALISDRSFVGKQFPVGDKVYTVEKIDNFEYSDPVDGSISRNQGLRLLFADGSRIIFRLSGTGSAGATIRLYIDSYEKDLAKIYQDPQELLPNQSSRAKTSLGSIESVGNKLEDAEADVEAPLFQAVQRLSTMRETGVRSLGPEDALEKEMAIHSSTIAWKIPWTEEPDRKTEAQNCPASKSQELTKLNLKGRYNDGVCTFLSSIFHFTDNSIYGSLTLCQGFVVPVLDAANQSARQKNTFFEESKWTLTETDYREIFSKSPKGNGTYDFDFNAVKLEIEDKNEKP
;
A
#
# COMPACT_ATOMS: atom_id res chain seq x y z
N MET A 1 6.52 -22.80 -38.68
CA MET A 1 7.54 -21.74 -38.63
C MET A 1 6.83 -20.43 -38.43
N VAL A 2 7.17 -19.69 -37.38
CA VAL A 2 6.51 -18.45 -36.97
C VAL A 2 7.16 -17.27 -37.71
N LYS A 3 6.35 -16.38 -38.29
CA LYS A 3 6.87 -15.22 -39.03
C LYS A 3 7.30 -14.09 -38.10
N ILE A 4 8.31 -13.35 -38.52
CA ILE A 4 8.76 -12.12 -37.85
C ILE A 4 8.30 -10.93 -38.71
N VAL A 5 7.57 -10.00 -38.11
CA VAL A 5 7.11 -8.78 -38.78
C VAL A 5 7.62 -7.54 -38.06
N THR A 6 7.91 -6.50 -38.81
CA THR A 6 8.21 -5.16 -38.28
C THR A 6 6.96 -4.29 -38.41
N VAL A 7 6.55 -3.68 -37.30
CA VAL A 7 5.38 -2.81 -37.23
C VAL A 7 5.83 -1.37 -37.00
N LYS A 8 5.46 -0.46 -37.90
CA LYS A 8 5.66 0.98 -37.70
C LYS A 8 4.78 1.47 -36.56
N THR A 9 5.31 2.34 -35.71
CA THR A 9 4.61 2.87 -34.55
C THR A 9 4.87 4.38 -34.39
N LYS A 10 4.14 5.00 -33.46
CA LYS A 10 4.38 6.38 -33.02
C LYS A 10 4.83 6.35 -31.56
N ALA A 11 5.86 7.10 -31.23
CA ALA A 11 6.38 7.22 -29.87
C ALA A 11 5.39 7.90 -28.92
N TYR A 12 5.43 7.51 -27.64
CA TYR A 12 4.70 8.15 -26.54
C TYR A 12 5.67 8.94 -25.65
N GLN A 13 5.21 10.08 -25.13
CA GLN A 13 6.05 10.98 -24.32
C GLN A 13 5.96 10.71 -22.81
N ASP A 14 5.04 9.84 -22.38
CA ASP A 14 4.68 9.64 -20.98
C ASP A 14 5.05 8.24 -20.44
N GLN A 15 5.85 7.47 -21.19
CA GLN A 15 6.31 6.12 -20.84
C GLN A 15 7.55 6.13 -19.94
N LYS A 16 7.63 7.07 -18.99
CA LYS A 16 8.72 7.13 -18.01
C LYS A 16 8.48 6.08 -16.92
N PRO A 17 9.38 5.10 -16.73
CA PRO A 17 9.28 4.18 -15.60
C PRO A 17 9.47 4.95 -14.28
N GLY A 18 8.57 4.75 -13.32
CA GLY A 18 8.73 5.27 -11.97
C GLY A 18 9.75 4.46 -11.15
N THR A 19 9.79 4.69 -9.83
CA THR A 19 10.65 3.96 -8.89
C THR A 19 10.45 2.43 -8.91
N SER A 20 9.28 1.97 -9.35
CA SER A 20 8.90 0.56 -9.37
C SER A 20 8.13 0.21 -10.64
N GLY A 21 8.60 0.67 -11.81
CA GLY A 21 8.03 0.37 -13.12
C GLY A 21 7.10 1.44 -13.70
N LEU A 22 6.62 1.23 -14.93
CA LEU A 22 5.62 2.07 -15.58
C LEU A 22 4.23 1.65 -15.10
N ARG A 23 3.45 2.58 -14.53
CA ARG A 23 2.08 2.35 -14.06
C ARG A 23 1.11 3.31 -14.73
N LYS A 24 0.00 2.78 -15.25
CA LYS A 24 -1.10 3.55 -15.87
C LYS A 24 -2.41 2.81 -15.64
N ARG A 25 -3.54 3.50 -15.87
CA ARG A 25 -4.86 2.84 -15.98
C ARG A 25 -4.81 1.74 -17.05
N VAL A 26 -5.48 0.61 -16.82
CA VAL A 26 -5.63 -0.48 -17.79
C VAL A 26 -6.08 0.04 -19.16
N LYS A 27 -7.05 0.98 -19.16
CA LYS A 27 -7.58 1.61 -20.37
C LYS A 27 -6.49 2.25 -21.25
N VAL A 28 -5.41 2.79 -20.67
CA VAL A 28 -4.29 3.35 -21.44
C VAL A 28 -3.60 2.25 -22.24
N PHE A 29 -3.28 1.12 -21.60
CA PHE A 29 -2.65 -0.02 -22.28
C PHE A 29 -3.54 -0.67 -23.34
N GLN A 30 -4.86 -0.71 -23.13
CA GLN A 30 -5.80 -1.34 -24.07
C GLN A 30 -6.22 -0.43 -25.23
N SER A 31 -6.47 0.84 -24.96
CA SER A 31 -7.08 1.77 -25.94
C SER A 31 -6.04 2.54 -26.75
N SER A 32 -4.84 2.73 -26.21
CA SER A 32 -3.75 3.41 -26.91
C SER A 32 -3.01 2.39 -27.78
N SER A 33 -3.20 2.47 -29.09
CA SER A 33 -2.56 1.57 -30.05
C SER A 33 -1.05 1.49 -29.87
N ASN A 34 -0.51 0.27 -29.81
CA ASN A 34 0.91 -0.02 -29.62
C ASN A 34 1.53 0.46 -28.28
N TYR A 35 0.74 0.87 -27.28
CA TYR A 35 1.30 1.43 -26.05
C TYR A 35 2.14 0.40 -25.28
N ALA A 36 1.59 -0.81 -25.05
CA ALA A 36 2.31 -1.88 -24.38
C ALA A 36 3.51 -2.36 -25.22
N GLU A 37 3.30 -2.54 -26.52
CA GLU A 37 4.29 -3.02 -27.47
C GLU A 37 5.51 -2.10 -27.54
N ASN A 38 5.29 -0.77 -27.63
CA ASN A 38 6.36 0.21 -27.65
C ASN A 38 7.22 0.15 -26.38
N PHE A 39 6.58 0.01 -25.21
CA PHE A 39 7.30 -0.05 -23.95
C PHE A 39 8.07 -1.36 -23.78
N ILE A 40 7.47 -2.50 -24.14
CA ILE A 40 8.12 -3.82 -24.12
C ILE A 40 9.32 -3.83 -25.08
N GLN A 41 9.16 -3.30 -26.30
CA GLN A 41 10.26 -3.14 -27.25
C GLN A 41 11.36 -2.25 -26.68
N SER A 42 11.01 -1.15 -26.02
CA SER A 42 11.98 -0.24 -25.40
C SER A 42 12.81 -0.92 -24.31
N ILE A 43 12.18 -1.77 -23.49
CA ILE A 43 12.88 -2.62 -22.51
C ILE A 43 13.87 -3.55 -23.21
N ILE A 44 13.42 -4.32 -24.18
CA ILE A 44 14.27 -5.32 -24.86
C ILE A 44 15.40 -4.65 -25.66
N SER A 45 15.17 -3.45 -26.19
CA SER A 45 16.18 -2.64 -26.87
C SER A 45 17.32 -2.19 -25.97
N THR A 46 17.17 -2.25 -24.64
CA THR A 46 18.31 -2.03 -23.73
C THR A 46 19.31 -3.17 -23.70
N VAL A 47 18.91 -4.37 -24.11
CA VAL A 47 19.76 -5.57 -24.20
C VAL A 47 20.51 -5.57 -25.53
N GLU A 48 21.83 -5.65 -25.45
CA GLU A 48 22.72 -5.66 -26.62
C GLU A 48 22.38 -6.84 -27.56
N PRO A 49 22.23 -6.60 -28.89
CA PRO A 49 21.80 -7.63 -29.83
C PRO A 49 22.63 -8.92 -29.78
N ALA A 50 23.95 -8.80 -29.60
CA ALA A 50 24.87 -9.93 -29.52
C ALA A 50 24.64 -10.84 -28.29
N GLN A 51 23.98 -10.33 -27.25
CA GLN A 51 23.73 -11.06 -26.01
C GLN A 51 22.36 -11.76 -26.00
N ARG A 52 21.42 -11.32 -26.85
CA ARG A 52 20.01 -11.73 -26.78
C ARG A 52 19.80 -13.24 -26.97
N GLN A 53 20.53 -13.86 -27.89
CA GLN A 53 20.32 -15.26 -28.25
C GLN A 53 20.63 -16.23 -27.11
N GLU A 54 21.57 -15.90 -26.22
CA GLU A 54 21.90 -16.69 -25.03
C GLU A 54 21.19 -16.14 -23.77
N ALA A 55 20.53 -14.99 -23.88
CA ALA A 55 19.81 -14.39 -22.77
C ALA A 55 18.52 -15.15 -22.44
N THR A 56 18.26 -15.23 -21.14
CA THR A 56 16.98 -15.66 -20.58
C THR A 56 16.33 -14.47 -19.87
N LEU A 57 15.03 -14.26 -20.09
CA LEU A 57 14.20 -13.35 -19.30
C LEU A 57 13.17 -14.14 -18.48
N VAL A 58 12.97 -13.73 -17.22
CA VAL A 58 11.87 -14.25 -16.39
C VAL A 58 10.64 -13.35 -16.57
N VAL A 59 9.45 -13.93 -16.72
CA VAL A 59 8.20 -13.17 -16.91
C VAL A 59 7.12 -13.73 -15.99
N GLY A 60 6.38 -12.84 -15.34
CA GLY A 60 5.20 -13.21 -14.57
C GLY A 60 4.51 -11.98 -14.00
N GLY A 61 3.43 -12.17 -13.26
CA GLY A 61 2.71 -11.08 -12.66
C GLY A 61 1.78 -11.51 -11.55
N ASP A 62 1.01 -10.55 -11.06
CA ASP A 62 0.17 -10.70 -9.87
C ASP A 62 -1.23 -11.27 -10.10
N GLY A 63 -1.54 -11.59 -11.36
CA GLY A 63 -2.84 -12.13 -11.75
C GLY A 63 -3.87 -11.07 -12.13
N ARG A 64 -3.57 -9.76 -12.04
CA ARG A 64 -4.53 -8.72 -12.41
C ARG A 64 -4.97 -8.81 -13.87
N PHE A 65 -6.13 -8.22 -14.14
CA PHE A 65 -6.69 -8.07 -15.48
C PHE A 65 -5.65 -7.49 -16.47
N TYR A 66 -5.70 -7.92 -17.73
CA TYR A 66 -4.74 -7.63 -18.82
C TYR A 66 -3.36 -8.32 -18.71
N MET A 67 -3.05 -9.00 -17.60
CA MET A 67 -1.75 -9.66 -17.42
C MET A 67 -1.48 -10.71 -18.51
N LYS A 68 -2.44 -11.60 -18.80
CA LYS A 68 -2.22 -12.71 -19.74
C LYS A 68 -1.98 -12.18 -21.16
N GLU A 69 -2.73 -11.16 -21.57
CA GLU A 69 -2.58 -10.46 -22.85
C GLU A 69 -1.18 -9.85 -22.96
N ALA A 70 -0.73 -9.13 -21.93
CA ALA A 70 0.60 -8.55 -21.89
C ALA A 70 1.71 -9.61 -21.92
N ILE A 71 1.55 -10.77 -21.26
CA ILE A 71 2.50 -11.89 -21.37
C ILE A 71 2.61 -12.37 -22.81
N GLN A 72 1.48 -12.55 -23.51
CA GLN A 72 1.50 -12.97 -24.92
C GLN A 72 2.25 -11.94 -25.78
N LEU A 73 2.04 -10.63 -25.55
CA LEU A 73 2.81 -9.58 -26.25
C LEU A 73 4.31 -9.70 -25.96
N ILE A 74 4.71 -9.87 -24.70
CA ILE A 74 6.12 -10.05 -24.31
C ILE A 74 6.73 -11.26 -25.03
N VAL A 75 6.03 -12.40 -25.07
CA VAL A 75 6.52 -13.61 -25.72
C VAL A 75 6.76 -13.36 -27.22
N ARG A 76 5.80 -12.74 -27.90
CA ARG A 76 5.88 -12.45 -29.34
C ARG A 76 7.00 -11.46 -29.69
N ILE A 77 7.15 -10.41 -28.88
CA ILE A 77 8.17 -9.36 -29.10
C ILE A 77 9.57 -9.87 -28.73
N ALA A 78 9.71 -10.60 -27.62
CA ALA A 78 10.99 -11.20 -27.20
C ALA A 78 11.51 -12.19 -28.25
N ALA A 79 10.65 -13.06 -28.77
CA ALA A 79 10.98 -13.99 -29.85
C ALA A 79 11.49 -13.24 -31.10
N ALA A 80 10.73 -12.25 -31.58
CA ALA A 80 11.10 -11.45 -32.75
C ALA A 80 12.43 -10.69 -32.57
N ASN A 81 12.71 -10.24 -31.33
CA ASN A 81 13.93 -9.52 -30.99
C ASN A 81 15.15 -10.42 -30.74
N GLY A 82 15.00 -11.74 -30.82
CA GLY A 82 16.09 -12.71 -30.70
C GLY A 82 16.48 -13.07 -29.27
N ILE A 83 15.61 -12.86 -28.28
CA ILE A 83 15.79 -13.45 -26.95
C ILE A 83 15.73 -14.97 -27.07
N GLY A 84 16.69 -15.69 -26.50
CA GLY A 84 16.77 -17.15 -26.64
C GLY A 84 15.71 -17.91 -25.84
N ARG A 85 15.45 -17.46 -24.61
CA ARG A 85 14.58 -18.17 -23.68
C ARG A 85 13.74 -17.25 -22.81
N LEU A 86 12.47 -17.61 -22.58
CA LEU A 86 11.64 -17.07 -21.50
C LEU A 86 11.37 -18.15 -20.45
N VAL A 87 11.40 -17.77 -19.18
CA VAL A 87 10.90 -18.58 -18.06
C VAL A 87 9.68 -17.89 -17.49
N ILE A 88 8.52 -18.55 -17.52
CA ILE A 88 7.23 -17.95 -17.19
C ILE A 88 6.56 -18.79 -16.11
N GLY A 89 5.98 -18.15 -15.09
CA GLY A 89 5.20 -18.89 -14.10
C GLY A 89 3.95 -19.49 -14.69
N GLN A 90 3.50 -20.61 -14.16
CA GLN A 90 2.25 -21.26 -14.56
C GLN A 90 1.09 -20.27 -14.46
N ASN A 91 0.25 -20.24 -15.49
CA ASN A 91 -0.84 -19.28 -15.69
C ASN A 91 -0.40 -17.81 -15.74
N GLY A 92 0.90 -17.54 -15.90
CA GLY A 92 1.50 -16.22 -15.81
C GLY A 92 1.77 -15.72 -14.39
N ILE A 93 1.48 -16.54 -13.37
CA ILE A 93 1.56 -16.14 -11.96
C ILE A 93 3.00 -16.29 -11.45
N LEU A 94 3.63 -15.19 -11.06
CA LEU A 94 4.85 -15.16 -10.24
C LEU A 94 4.81 -13.91 -9.36
N SER A 95 5.02 -14.11 -8.06
CA SER A 95 5.24 -12.99 -7.15
C SER A 95 6.55 -12.26 -7.49
N THR A 96 6.63 -10.97 -7.14
CA THR A 96 7.87 -10.18 -7.33
C THR A 96 9.07 -10.83 -6.62
N PRO A 97 8.95 -11.33 -5.38
CA PRO A 97 10.02 -12.11 -4.74
C PRO A 97 10.43 -13.37 -5.52
N ALA A 98 9.45 -14.11 -6.07
CA ALA A 98 9.72 -15.31 -6.85
C ALA A 98 10.45 -14.99 -8.17
N VAL A 99 10.09 -13.90 -8.85
CA VAL A 99 10.83 -13.43 -10.03
C VAL A 99 12.28 -13.13 -9.67
N SER A 100 12.52 -12.37 -8.59
CA SER A 100 13.87 -12.05 -8.13
C SER A 100 14.69 -13.32 -7.81
N CYS A 101 14.07 -14.28 -7.10
CA CYS A 101 14.64 -15.59 -6.80
C CYS A 101 15.05 -16.35 -8.06
N ILE A 102 14.13 -16.47 -9.04
CA ILE A 102 14.36 -17.24 -10.26
C ILE A 102 15.44 -16.58 -11.12
N ILE A 103 15.41 -15.25 -11.30
CA ILE A 103 16.45 -14.51 -12.04
C ILE A 103 17.84 -14.87 -11.51
N ARG A 104 18.01 -14.81 -10.18
CA ARG A 104 19.28 -15.09 -9.50
C ARG A 104 19.67 -16.57 -9.61
N LYS A 105 18.71 -17.48 -9.42
CA LYS A 105 18.93 -18.94 -9.49
C LYS A 105 19.42 -19.38 -10.87
N ILE A 106 18.80 -18.87 -11.93
CA ILE A 106 19.11 -19.29 -13.32
C ILE A 106 20.07 -18.34 -14.05
N LYS A 107 20.53 -17.28 -13.37
CA LYS A 107 21.39 -16.23 -13.94
C LYS A 107 20.77 -15.58 -15.19
N ALA A 108 19.47 -15.29 -15.13
CA ALA A 108 18.77 -14.58 -16.20
C ALA A 108 19.33 -13.16 -16.37
N ILE A 109 19.16 -12.56 -17.55
CA ILE A 109 19.61 -11.18 -17.80
C ILE A 109 18.73 -10.15 -17.08
N GLY A 110 17.52 -10.57 -16.68
CA GLY A 110 16.53 -9.76 -16.00
C GLY A 110 15.16 -10.42 -16.03
N GLY A 111 14.13 -9.64 -15.74
CA GLY A 111 12.75 -10.09 -15.85
C GLY A 111 11.74 -8.95 -15.97
N ILE A 112 10.59 -9.26 -16.54
CA ILE A 112 9.47 -8.33 -16.71
C ILE A 112 8.34 -8.78 -15.80
N ILE A 113 7.92 -7.92 -14.89
CA ILE A 113 6.90 -8.22 -13.88
C ILE A 113 5.65 -7.39 -14.16
N LEU A 114 4.53 -8.06 -14.40
CA LEU A 114 3.25 -7.46 -14.73
C LEU A 114 2.45 -7.24 -13.46
N THR A 115 2.62 -6.05 -12.88
CA THR A 115 2.02 -5.70 -11.60
C THR A 115 2.05 -4.18 -11.38
N ALA A 116 1.01 -3.66 -10.75
CA ALA A 116 1.01 -2.32 -10.14
C ALA A 116 1.04 -2.38 -8.61
N SER A 117 1.49 -3.49 -8.01
CA SER A 117 1.63 -3.71 -6.57
C SER A 117 0.29 -3.43 -5.85
N HIS A 118 0.29 -2.54 -4.86
CA HIS A 118 -0.88 -2.15 -4.07
C HIS A 118 -2.03 -1.46 -4.82
N ASN A 119 -1.81 -1.05 -6.09
CA ASN A 119 -2.87 -0.42 -6.89
C ASN A 119 -3.97 -1.43 -7.28
N PRO A 120 -5.24 -1.00 -7.34
CA PRO A 120 -6.38 -1.88 -7.64
C PRO A 120 -6.30 -2.45 -9.07
N GLY A 121 -6.90 -3.61 -9.28
CA GLY A 121 -6.96 -4.34 -10.55
C GLY A 121 -8.29 -4.20 -11.28
N GLY A 122 -8.54 -5.07 -12.24
CA GLY A 122 -9.77 -5.10 -13.03
C GLY A 122 -9.79 -4.11 -14.21
N PRO A 123 -10.83 -4.16 -15.07
CA PRO A 123 -10.90 -3.36 -16.31
C PRO A 123 -10.80 -1.84 -16.12
N ASN A 124 -11.25 -1.34 -14.97
CA ASN A 124 -11.21 0.08 -14.61
C ASN A 124 -10.05 0.43 -13.67
N GLY A 125 -9.22 -0.56 -13.30
CA GLY A 125 -8.10 -0.40 -12.39
C GLY A 125 -6.80 0.00 -13.08
N ASP A 126 -5.70 -0.32 -12.40
CA ASP A 126 -4.35 0.02 -12.81
C ASP A 126 -3.59 -1.21 -13.29
N PHE A 127 -2.72 -1.00 -14.27
CA PHE A 127 -1.78 -1.99 -14.77
C PHE A 127 -0.36 -1.44 -14.71
N GLY A 128 0.61 -2.34 -14.56
CA GLY A 128 2.01 -1.95 -14.46
C GLY A 128 2.96 -2.94 -15.09
N ILE A 129 4.06 -2.41 -15.61
CA ILE A 129 5.16 -3.18 -16.18
C ILE A 129 6.44 -2.77 -15.44
N LYS A 130 6.90 -3.63 -14.54
CA LYS A 130 8.20 -3.52 -13.86
C LYS A 130 9.28 -4.24 -14.67
N PHE A 131 10.51 -3.74 -14.59
CA PHE A 131 11.67 -4.40 -15.17
C PHE A 131 12.76 -4.56 -14.11
N ASN A 132 13.16 -5.81 -13.90
CA ASN A 132 14.27 -6.20 -13.04
C ASN A 132 15.47 -6.62 -13.88
N ILE A 133 16.67 -6.38 -13.37
CA ILE A 133 17.93 -6.68 -14.05
C ILE A 133 18.56 -7.98 -13.53
N SER A 134 19.76 -8.32 -14.00
CA SER A 134 20.42 -9.61 -13.77
C SER A 134 20.72 -9.94 -12.31
N ASN A 135 20.85 -8.95 -11.42
CA ASN A 135 21.00 -9.20 -9.99
C ASN A 135 19.68 -9.66 -9.32
N GLY A 136 18.55 -9.56 -10.03
CA GLY A 136 17.20 -9.88 -9.59
C GLY A 136 16.40 -8.69 -9.06
N GLY A 137 16.98 -7.49 -8.98
CA GLY A 137 16.34 -6.30 -8.41
C GLY A 137 15.84 -5.31 -9.46
N PRO A 138 15.14 -4.24 -9.04
CA PRO A 138 14.61 -3.22 -9.93
C PRO A 138 15.69 -2.58 -10.78
N ALA A 139 15.34 -2.21 -12.02
CA ALA A 139 16.25 -1.46 -12.88
C ALA A 139 16.71 -0.13 -12.21
N PRO A 140 18.03 0.16 -12.20
CA PRO A 140 18.56 1.43 -11.71
C PRO A 140 18.21 2.58 -12.65
N GLU A 141 18.42 3.82 -12.19
CA GLU A 141 18.02 5.04 -12.91
C GLU A 141 18.57 5.10 -14.32
N ALA A 142 19.85 4.75 -14.51
CA ALA A 142 20.49 4.73 -15.82
C ALA A 142 19.76 3.82 -16.83
N ILE A 143 19.22 2.68 -16.37
CA ILE A 143 18.48 1.76 -17.24
C ILE A 143 17.06 2.28 -17.48
N THR A 144 16.36 2.76 -16.44
CA THR A 144 15.01 3.33 -16.62
C THR A 144 15.03 4.57 -17.51
N ASP A 145 16.06 5.41 -17.42
CA ASP A 145 16.24 6.56 -18.29
C ASP A 145 16.54 6.13 -19.72
N LYS A 146 17.39 5.10 -19.93
CA LYS A 146 17.64 4.53 -21.27
C LYS A 146 16.33 4.00 -21.89
N ILE A 147 15.51 3.28 -21.13
CA ILE A 147 14.18 2.81 -21.59
C ILE A 147 13.32 4.00 -22.00
N PHE A 148 13.26 5.04 -21.16
CA PHE A 148 12.45 6.23 -21.44
C PHE A 148 12.93 7.03 -22.65
N GLN A 149 14.25 7.14 -22.86
CA GLN A 149 14.76 7.78 -24.07
C GLN A 149 14.39 7.00 -25.34
N ILE A 150 14.52 5.66 -25.32
CA ILE A 150 14.13 4.81 -26.45
C ILE A 150 12.62 4.96 -26.72
N SER A 151 11.78 4.92 -25.68
CA SER A 151 10.32 4.99 -25.85
C SER A 151 9.83 6.30 -26.46
N LYS A 152 10.54 7.41 -26.22
CA LYS A 152 10.21 8.73 -26.77
C LYS A 152 10.56 8.90 -28.25
N THR A 153 11.42 8.04 -28.79
CA THR A 153 11.92 8.15 -30.17
C THR A 153 11.74 6.86 -30.98
N ILE A 154 10.98 5.89 -30.47
CA ILE A 154 10.71 4.62 -31.18
C ILE A 154 9.86 4.86 -32.44
N GLU A 155 10.29 4.28 -33.56
CA GLU A 155 9.59 4.38 -34.85
C GLU A 155 9.01 3.05 -35.33
N GLU A 156 9.55 1.93 -34.83
CA GLU A 156 9.09 0.58 -35.14
C GLU A 156 9.39 -0.42 -34.02
N TYR A 157 8.68 -1.55 -34.02
CA TYR A 157 8.97 -2.70 -33.18
C TYR A 157 8.85 -4.00 -33.96
N ALA A 158 9.53 -5.06 -33.51
CA ALA A 158 9.47 -6.38 -34.11
C ALA A 158 8.58 -7.32 -33.30
N ILE A 159 7.73 -8.11 -33.98
CA ILE A 159 6.79 -9.02 -33.32
C ILE A 159 6.58 -10.31 -34.13
N CYS A 160 6.29 -11.41 -33.43
CA CYS A 160 5.81 -12.66 -34.01
C CYS A 160 4.29 -12.79 -33.81
N PRO A 161 3.43 -12.27 -34.70
CA PRO A 161 2.00 -12.11 -34.42
C PRO A 161 1.27 -13.45 -34.21
N ASP A 162 1.71 -14.48 -34.94
CA ASP A 162 1.09 -15.82 -34.93
C ASP A 162 1.58 -16.69 -33.77
N LEU A 163 2.55 -16.22 -32.96
CA LEU A 163 3.07 -16.99 -31.84
C LEU A 163 2.08 -16.94 -30.68
N HIS A 164 1.73 -18.13 -30.18
CA HIS A 164 0.91 -18.31 -28.99
C HIS A 164 1.54 -19.34 -28.07
N VAL A 165 1.54 -19.04 -26.76
CA VAL A 165 2.01 -19.96 -25.71
C VAL A 165 0.83 -20.35 -24.82
N ASP A 166 0.75 -21.63 -24.46
CA ASP A 166 -0.18 -22.08 -23.42
C ASP A 166 0.49 -21.89 -22.05
N LEU A 167 -0.03 -20.97 -21.25
CA LEU A 167 0.52 -20.66 -19.92
C LEU A 167 0.14 -21.71 -18.86
N GLY A 168 -0.86 -22.56 -19.10
CA GLY A 168 -1.37 -23.51 -18.12
C GLY A 168 -0.56 -24.80 -18.01
N VAL A 169 0.20 -25.14 -19.05
CA VAL A 169 0.92 -26.42 -19.15
C VAL A 169 2.38 -26.24 -18.78
N LEU A 170 2.80 -26.85 -17.66
CA LEU A 170 4.19 -26.88 -17.22
C LEU A 170 5.11 -27.52 -18.26
N GLY A 171 6.35 -27.05 -18.32
CA GLY A 171 7.40 -27.61 -19.15
C GLY A 171 7.81 -26.72 -20.33
N LYS A 172 8.57 -27.32 -21.24
CA LYS A 172 9.24 -26.62 -22.35
C LYS A 172 8.38 -26.60 -23.60
N GLN A 173 8.21 -25.42 -24.18
CA GLN A 173 7.58 -25.17 -25.47
C GLN A 173 8.62 -24.51 -26.40
N GLN A 174 8.81 -25.05 -27.61
CA GLN A 174 9.80 -24.55 -28.57
C GLN A 174 9.13 -24.08 -29.86
N PHE A 175 9.65 -22.99 -30.41
CA PHE A 175 9.10 -22.34 -31.60
C PHE A 175 10.21 -22.06 -32.61
N ASP A 176 10.06 -22.60 -33.81
CA ASP A 176 10.94 -22.28 -34.95
C ASP A 176 10.50 -20.98 -35.59
N LEU A 177 11.37 -19.97 -35.56
CA LEU A 177 11.12 -18.65 -36.14
C LEU A 177 11.71 -18.57 -37.55
N GLU A 178 11.09 -17.82 -38.45
CA GLU A 178 11.67 -17.59 -39.78
C GLU A 178 13.06 -16.95 -39.67
N ASN A 179 13.98 -17.36 -40.54
CA ASN A 179 15.33 -16.77 -40.62
C ASN A 179 16.13 -16.81 -39.30
N LYS A 180 15.79 -17.70 -38.37
CA LYS A 180 16.56 -17.98 -37.13
C LYS A 180 16.97 -19.45 -37.08
N PHE A 181 18.25 -19.69 -36.81
CA PHE A 181 18.80 -21.05 -36.75
C PHE A 181 18.49 -21.76 -35.44
N LYS A 182 18.51 -21.03 -34.31
CA LYS A 182 18.18 -21.57 -32.99
C LYS A 182 16.68 -21.34 -32.70
N PRO A 183 15.97 -22.31 -32.11
CA PRO A 183 14.57 -22.15 -31.74
C PRO A 183 14.42 -21.19 -30.57
N PHE A 184 13.32 -20.45 -30.53
CA PHE A 184 12.89 -19.71 -29.35
C PHE A 184 12.28 -20.68 -28.34
N THR A 185 12.65 -20.56 -27.07
CA THR A 185 12.20 -21.47 -26.00
C THR A 185 11.38 -20.73 -24.95
N VAL A 186 10.21 -21.27 -24.61
CA VAL A 186 9.45 -20.86 -23.43
C VAL A 186 9.42 -22.03 -22.45
N GLU A 187 9.72 -21.78 -21.19
CA GLU A 187 9.61 -22.77 -20.12
C GLU A 187 8.59 -22.29 -19.08
N ILE A 188 7.48 -23.01 -19.00
CA ILE A 188 6.45 -22.76 -17.98
C ILE A 188 6.85 -23.51 -16.71
N VAL A 189 7.04 -22.79 -15.61
CA VAL A 189 7.50 -23.32 -14.33
C VAL A 189 6.42 -23.22 -13.26
N ASP A 190 6.47 -24.10 -12.26
CA ASP A 190 5.62 -23.95 -11.07
C ASP A 190 5.92 -22.60 -10.39
N SER A 191 4.87 -21.87 -10.04
CA SER A 191 5.01 -20.51 -9.49
C SER A 191 5.72 -20.46 -8.13
N VAL A 192 5.72 -21.57 -7.38
CA VAL A 192 6.12 -21.59 -5.96
C VAL A 192 7.40 -22.40 -5.74
N GLU A 193 7.66 -23.47 -6.49
CA GLU A 193 8.75 -24.43 -6.21
C GLU A 193 10.10 -23.77 -5.94
N ALA A 194 10.60 -22.96 -6.88
CA ALA A 194 11.94 -22.40 -6.77
C ALA A 194 12.07 -21.47 -5.56
N TYR A 195 11.00 -20.73 -5.28
CA TYR A 195 10.90 -19.81 -4.16
C TYR A 195 10.78 -20.55 -2.81
N ALA A 196 9.92 -21.57 -2.72
CA ALA A 196 9.82 -22.42 -1.53
C ALA A 196 11.14 -23.14 -1.23
N THR A 197 11.83 -23.63 -2.27
CA THR A 197 13.18 -24.22 -2.14
C THR A 197 14.18 -23.22 -1.57
N MET A 198 14.12 -21.95 -1.96
CA MET A 198 14.96 -20.91 -1.37
C MET A 198 14.61 -20.68 0.11
N LEU A 199 13.34 -20.54 0.47
CA LEU A 199 12.91 -20.30 1.86
C LEU A 199 13.27 -21.46 2.80
N ARG A 200 13.18 -22.71 2.32
CA ARG A 200 13.64 -23.90 3.06
C ARG A 200 15.10 -23.84 3.48
N ASN A 201 15.94 -23.15 2.71
CA ASN A 201 17.36 -22.98 3.01
C ASN A 201 17.63 -21.76 3.92
N ILE A 202 16.62 -20.91 4.16
CA ILE A 202 16.74 -19.69 4.97
C ILE A 202 16.22 -19.93 6.39
N PHE A 203 15.08 -20.61 6.51
CA PHE A 203 14.36 -20.81 7.76
C PHE A 203 14.37 -22.26 8.22
N ASP A 204 14.19 -22.50 9.51
CA ASP A 204 13.98 -23.83 10.05
C ASP A 204 12.50 -24.24 9.87
N PHE A 205 12.21 -24.93 8.77
CA PHE A 205 10.85 -25.39 8.47
C PHE A 205 10.33 -26.42 9.48
N ASN A 206 11.20 -27.13 10.22
CA ASN A 206 10.75 -28.06 11.25
C ASN A 206 10.22 -27.29 12.46
N ALA A 207 10.96 -26.28 12.94
CA ALA A 207 10.54 -25.41 14.04
C ALA A 207 9.26 -24.65 13.69
N LEU A 208 9.14 -24.14 12.46
CA LEU A 208 7.94 -23.47 11.98
C LEU A 208 6.74 -24.42 11.89
N LYS A 209 6.97 -25.66 11.43
CA LYS A 209 5.91 -26.68 11.38
C LYS A 209 5.43 -27.06 12.78
N GLU A 210 6.33 -27.21 13.74
CA GLU A 210 5.99 -27.45 15.14
C GLU A 210 5.15 -26.29 15.73
N LEU A 211 5.52 -25.04 15.42
CA LEU A 211 4.78 -23.86 15.85
C LEU A 211 3.34 -23.83 15.31
N LEU A 212 3.15 -24.21 14.04
CA LEU A 212 1.87 -24.07 13.32
C LEU A 212 0.97 -25.31 13.37
N SER A 213 1.47 -26.43 13.87
CA SER A 213 0.78 -27.72 13.91
C SER A 213 0.51 -28.21 15.34
N GLY A 214 -0.42 -29.16 15.48
CA GLY A 214 -0.70 -29.80 16.77
C GLY A 214 -1.69 -29.04 17.68
N PRO A 215 -1.83 -29.49 18.95
CA PRO A 215 -2.84 -28.97 19.88
C PRO A 215 -2.54 -27.56 20.39
N ASN A 216 -1.25 -27.23 20.59
CA ASN A 216 -0.79 -25.94 21.09
C ASN A 216 -0.34 -24.99 19.97
N ARG A 217 -0.80 -25.23 18.74
CA ARG A 217 -0.40 -24.44 17.57
C ARG A 217 -0.69 -22.96 17.75
N LEU A 218 0.18 -22.12 17.21
CA LEU A 218 -0.09 -20.71 17.00
C LEU A 218 -1.27 -20.57 16.01
N LYS A 219 -2.32 -19.86 16.41
CA LYS A 219 -3.47 -19.64 15.52
C LYS A 219 -3.21 -18.43 14.65
N ILE A 220 -3.07 -18.67 13.35
CA ILE A 220 -2.73 -17.61 12.38
C ILE A 220 -3.90 -17.28 11.43
N ARG A 221 -3.90 -16.05 10.92
CA ARG A 221 -4.74 -15.60 9.80
C ARG A 221 -3.90 -14.84 8.79
N ILE A 222 -3.85 -15.34 7.56
CA ILE A 222 -2.95 -14.85 6.52
C ILE A 222 -3.80 -14.50 5.31
N ASP A 223 -3.93 -13.20 5.05
CA ASP A 223 -4.73 -12.63 3.99
C ASP A 223 -3.85 -12.30 2.77
N ALA A 224 -4.10 -12.98 1.65
CA ALA A 224 -3.41 -12.69 0.40
C ALA A 224 -4.08 -11.58 -0.43
N MET A 225 -5.17 -11.00 0.06
CA MET A 225 -5.96 -9.93 -0.56
C MET A 225 -6.32 -10.24 -2.02
N HIS A 226 -6.63 -11.50 -2.31
CA HIS A 226 -6.90 -12.03 -3.66
C HIS A 226 -5.77 -11.80 -4.67
N GLY A 227 -4.56 -11.51 -4.20
CA GLY A 227 -3.37 -11.27 -4.98
C GLY A 227 -2.50 -12.51 -5.17
N VAL A 228 -1.29 -12.27 -5.65
CA VAL A 228 -0.38 -13.32 -6.13
C VAL A 228 0.07 -14.29 -5.04
N VAL A 229 0.05 -13.88 -3.77
CA VAL A 229 0.61 -14.65 -2.65
C VAL A 229 -0.29 -15.83 -2.25
N GLY A 230 -1.53 -15.90 -2.74
CA GLY A 230 -2.48 -16.94 -2.39
C GLY A 230 -1.96 -18.39 -2.54
N PRO A 231 -1.42 -18.77 -3.72
CA PRO A 231 -0.79 -20.07 -3.92
C PRO A 231 0.44 -20.30 -3.05
N TYR A 232 1.20 -19.25 -2.72
CA TYR A 232 2.39 -19.33 -1.88
C TYR A 232 2.01 -19.62 -0.42
N VAL A 233 1.00 -18.93 0.12
CA VAL A 233 0.44 -19.21 1.45
C VAL A 233 -0.05 -20.65 1.53
N LYS A 234 -0.86 -21.09 0.55
CA LYS A 234 -1.42 -22.45 0.56
C LYS A 234 -0.34 -23.52 0.50
N LYS A 235 0.60 -23.44 -0.45
CA LYS A 235 1.63 -24.46 -0.61
C LYS A 235 2.66 -24.46 0.53
N ILE A 236 3.08 -23.29 1.00
CA ILE A 236 4.16 -23.18 2.00
C ILE A 236 3.59 -23.26 3.42
N LEU A 237 2.70 -22.34 3.80
CA LEU A 237 2.20 -22.27 5.18
C LEU A 237 1.23 -23.43 5.50
N CYS A 238 0.33 -23.78 4.58
CA CYS A 238 -0.67 -24.82 4.85
C CYS A 238 -0.15 -26.23 4.54
N GLU A 239 0.26 -26.51 3.30
CA GLU A 239 0.63 -27.87 2.88
C GLU A 239 1.97 -28.31 3.48
N GLU A 240 3.02 -27.48 3.40
CA GLU A 240 4.37 -27.85 3.84
C GLU A 240 4.54 -27.69 5.38
N LEU A 241 4.14 -26.54 5.92
CA LEU A 241 4.28 -26.18 7.34
C LEU A 241 3.08 -26.58 8.22
N GLY A 242 2.00 -27.11 7.63
CA GLY A 242 0.90 -27.73 8.39
C GLY A 242 -0.10 -26.77 9.04
N ALA A 243 -0.07 -25.48 8.70
CA ALA A 243 -1.11 -24.57 9.15
C ALA A 243 -2.48 -25.01 8.61
N PRO A 244 -3.55 -24.98 9.42
CA PRO A 244 -4.88 -25.36 8.94
C PRO A 244 -5.33 -24.54 7.73
N ALA A 245 -6.13 -25.13 6.82
CA ALA A 245 -6.56 -24.44 5.60
C ALA A 245 -7.32 -23.12 5.87
N ASN A 246 -8.02 -23.01 7.01
CA ASN A 246 -8.71 -21.78 7.41
C ASN A 246 -7.77 -20.64 7.83
N SER A 247 -6.46 -20.89 7.91
CA SER A 247 -5.44 -19.86 8.07
C SER A 247 -5.25 -19.04 6.79
N ALA A 248 -5.52 -19.62 5.62
CA ALA A 248 -5.34 -19.01 4.32
C ALA A 248 -6.61 -18.27 3.87
N VAL A 249 -6.63 -16.95 3.99
CA VAL A 249 -7.76 -16.07 3.66
C VAL A 249 -7.48 -15.38 2.33
N ASN A 250 -8.52 -15.27 1.49
CA ASN A 250 -8.44 -14.64 0.15
C ASN A 250 -7.29 -15.17 -0.72
N CYS A 251 -6.92 -16.44 -0.55
CA CYS A 251 -5.76 -17.07 -1.19
C CYS A 251 -6.08 -17.67 -2.58
N VAL A 252 -6.94 -17.01 -3.34
CA VAL A 252 -7.22 -17.33 -4.75
C VAL A 252 -6.97 -16.04 -5.54
N PRO A 253 -5.97 -15.99 -6.43
CA PRO A 253 -5.72 -14.81 -7.25
C PRO A 253 -6.94 -14.47 -8.12
N LEU A 254 -7.39 -13.21 -8.07
CA LEU A 254 -8.49 -12.69 -8.87
C LEU A 254 -8.02 -11.50 -9.71
N GLU A 255 -8.53 -11.38 -10.94
CA GLU A 255 -8.08 -10.35 -11.89
C GLU A 255 -8.41 -8.91 -11.44
N ASP A 256 -9.37 -8.76 -10.54
CA ASP A 256 -9.79 -7.50 -9.92
C ASP A 256 -9.51 -7.45 -8.41
N PHE A 257 -8.78 -8.44 -7.87
CA PHE A 257 -8.53 -8.61 -6.43
C PHE A 257 -9.81 -8.62 -5.57
N GLY A 258 -10.93 -9.13 -6.12
CA GLY A 258 -12.22 -9.12 -5.42
C GLY A 258 -12.88 -7.74 -5.38
N GLY A 259 -12.44 -6.79 -6.23
CA GLY A 259 -12.96 -5.43 -6.26
C GLY A 259 -12.34 -4.50 -5.21
N HIS A 260 -11.27 -4.93 -4.53
CA HIS A 260 -10.60 -4.19 -3.45
C HIS A 260 -9.19 -3.73 -3.84
N HIS A 261 -8.62 -2.83 -3.04
CA HIS A 261 -7.20 -2.49 -3.13
C HIS A 261 -6.36 -3.57 -2.42
N PRO A 262 -5.41 -4.24 -3.11
CA PRO A 262 -4.53 -5.19 -2.46
C PRO A 262 -3.37 -4.45 -1.77
N ASP A 263 -3.68 -3.61 -0.78
CA ASP A 263 -2.72 -2.80 -0.03
C ASP A 263 -2.77 -3.14 1.47
N PRO A 264 -1.73 -3.77 2.04
CA PRO A 264 -1.78 -4.30 3.39
C PRO A 264 -1.59 -3.18 4.41
N ASN A 265 -2.67 -2.51 4.77
CA ASN A 265 -2.71 -1.53 5.84
C ASN A 265 -4.02 -1.59 6.62
N LEU A 266 -4.10 -0.86 7.74
CA LEU A 266 -5.25 -0.88 8.64
C LEU A 266 -6.57 -0.44 7.98
N THR A 267 -6.52 0.27 6.86
CA THR A 267 -7.69 0.77 6.13
C THR A 267 -8.21 -0.27 5.13
N TYR A 268 -7.36 -0.79 4.26
CA TYR A 268 -7.82 -1.72 3.20
C TYR A 268 -7.86 -3.18 3.63
N ALA A 269 -7.07 -3.57 4.65
CA ALA A 269 -7.14 -4.91 5.25
C ALA A 269 -8.04 -4.91 6.51
N ALA A 270 -9.12 -4.12 6.49
CA ALA A 270 -10.04 -3.97 7.61
C ALA A 270 -10.65 -5.31 8.06
N ASP A 271 -11.02 -6.19 7.13
CA ASP A 271 -11.58 -7.51 7.44
C ASP A 271 -10.63 -8.38 8.26
N LEU A 272 -9.33 -8.34 7.94
CA LEU A 272 -8.30 -9.00 8.74
C LEU A 272 -8.20 -8.36 10.13
N VAL A 273 -8.21 -7.03 10.22
CA VAL A 273 -8.14 -6.31 11.50
C VAL A 273 -9.33 -6.68 12.39
N GLU A 274 -10.56 -6.66 11.87
CA GLU A 274 -11.76 -7.05 12.60
C GLU A 274 -11.72 -8.53 13.03
N THR A 275 -11.22 -9.40 12.17
CA THR A 275 -11.00 -10.82 12.52
C THR A 275 -10.01 -10.95 13.67
N MET A 276 -8.88 -10.22 13.64
CA MET A 276 -7.87 -10.27 14.70
C MET A 276 -8.37 -9.67 16.02
N LYS A 277 -9.25 -8.65 15.99
CA LYS A 277 -9.86 -8.03 17.18
C LYS A 277 -10.68 -9.02 18.03
N THR A 278 -11.21 -10.08 17.44
CA THR A 278 -11.92 -11.15 18.16
C THR A 278 -11.08 -11.80 19.26
N GLY A 279 -9.74 -11.76 19.13
CA GLY A 279 -8.81 -12.42 20.06
C GLY A 279 -8.70 -13.92 19.87
N GLU A 280 -9.30 -14.49 18.81
CA GLU A 280 -9.20 -15.92 18.52
C GLU A 280 -7.85 -16.33 17.93
N HIS A 281 -7.17 -15.41 17.24
CA HIS A 281 -5.89 -15.62 16.55
C HIS A 281 -4.77 -14.85 17.24
N ASP A 282 -3.58 -15.45 17.25
CA ASP A 282 -2.41 -14.90 17.93
C ASP A 282 -1.53 -14.07 16.98
N PHE A 283 -1.62 -14.34 15.68
CA PHE A 283 -0.84 -13.68 14.62
C PHE A 283 -1.68 -13.50 13.34
N GLY A 284 -1.66 -12.30 12.80
CA GLY A 284 -2.30 -11.94 11.54
C GLY A 284 -1.30 -11.33 10.56
N ALA A 285 -1.45 -11.59 9.26
CA ALA A 285 -0.68 -10.88 8.25
C ALA A 285 -1.49 -10.66 6.96
N ALA A 286 -1.21 -9.56 6.27
CA ALA A 286 -1.73 -9.26 4.93
C ALA A 286 -0.61 -8.96 3.95
N PHE A 287 -0.81 -9.28 2.67
CA PHE A 287 0.14 -9.01 1.58
C PHE A 287 -0.45 -8.08 0.53
N ASP A 288 0.42 -7.39 -0.23
CA ASP A 288 -0.02 -6.63 -1.39
C ASP A 288 -0.14 -7.48 -2.67
N GLY A 289 -0.57 -6.83 -3.76
CA GLY A 289 -0.86 -7.49 -5.03
C GLY A 289 0.26 -8.43 -5.51
N ASP A 290 1.52 -7.99 -5.51
CA ASP A 290 2.67 -8.78 -5.97
C ASP A 290 3.52 -9.42 -4.86
N GLY A 291 3.10 -9.29 -3.60
CA GLY A 291 3.67 -9.99 -2.45
C GLY A 291 4.99 -9.45 -1.93
N ASP A 292 5.35 -8.23 -2.30
CA ASP A 292 6.59 -7.59 -1.83
C ASP A 292 6.35 -6.80 -0.52
N ARG A 293 5.09 -6.55 -0.12
CA ARG A 293 4.73 -5.91 1.15
C ARG A 293 4.07 -6.85 2.14
N ASN A 294 4.16 -6.50 3.42
CA ASN A 294 3.50 -7.20 4.52
C ASN A 294 3.03 -6.23 5.62
N MET A 295 1.81 -6.46 6.11
CA MET A 295 1.35 -5.97 7.40
C MET A 295 1.37 -7.10 8.41
N ILE A 296 1.79 -6.81 9.65
CA ILE A 296 1.85 -7.77 10.75
C ILE A 296 0.91 -7.29 11.87
N LEU A 297 0.07 -8.21 12.34
CA LEU A 297 -0.85 -8.01 13.45
C LEU A 297 -0.60 -9.06 14.54
N GLY A 298 -0.62 -8.63 15.80
CA GLY A 298 -0.75 -9.51 16.94
C GLY A 298 -2.20 -9.79 17.29
N LYS A 299 -2.38 -10.50 18.40
CA LYS A 299 -3.68 -10.76 19.02
C LYS A 299 -4.45 -9.46 19.28
N HIS A 300 -5.78 -9.52 19.23
CA HIS A 300 -6.67 -8.37 19.43
C HIS A 300 -6.48 -7.23 18.43
N GLY A 301 -5.88 -7.51 17.27
CA GLY A 301 -5.59 -6.50 16.25
C GLY A 301 -4.40 -5.60 16.62
N PHE A 302 -3.50 -6.05 17.50
CA PHE A 302 -2.30 -5.30 17.87
C PHE A 302 -1.45 -4.99 16.63
N PHE A 303 -1.39 -3.71 16.25
CA PHE A 303 -0.69 -3.29 15.04
C PHE A 303 0.82 -3.19 15.26
N VAL A 304 1.59 -3.93 14.46
CA VAL A 304 3.04 -3.78 14.40
C VAL A 304 3.38 -2.77 13.31
N ASN A 305 3.84 -1.59 13.70
CA ASN A 305 4.31 -0.59 12.74
C ASN A 305 5.44 -1.17 11.88
N PRO A 306 5.46 -0.97 10.55
CA PRO A 306 6.50 -1.53 9.68
C PRO A 306 7.94 -1.11 10.05
N SER A 307 8.11 0.09 10.59
CA SER A 307 9.42 0.57 11.07
C SER A 307 9.89 -0.18 12.32
N ASP A 308 8.96 -0.49 13.23
CA ASP A 308 9.24 -1.34 14.39
C ASP A 308 9.45 -2.80 13.97
N SER A 309 8.72 -3.28 12.95
CA SER A 309 8.84 -4.64 12.43
C SER A 309 10.28 -4.98 12.03
N VAL A 310 10.90 -4.13 11.20
CA VAL A 310 12.31 -4.34 10.80
C VAL A 310 13.27 -4.24 11.99
N ALA A 311 13.01 -3.35 12.96
CA ALA A 311 13.84 -3.22 14.17
C ALA A 311 13.75 -4.47 15.06
N VAL A 312 12.55 -5.03 15.25
CA VAL A 312 12.35 -6.26 16.01
C VAL A 312 13.01 -7.45 15.33
N ILE A 313 12.88 -7.57 14.00
CA ILE A 313 13.58 -8.61 13.24
C ILE A 313 15.09 -8.45 13.41
N ALA A 314 15.64 -7.23 13.29
CA ALA A 314 17.06 -6.97 13.51
C ALA A 314 17.54 -7.36 14.91
N ALA A 315 16.76 -7.06 15.96
CA ALA A 315 17.10 -7.35 17.34
C ALA A 315 17.07 -8.86 17.68
N ASN A 316 16.34 -9.66 16.89
CA ASN A 316 16.17 -11.10 17.08
C ASN A 316 16.70 -11.91 15.87
N ILE A 317 17.52 -11.30 15.01
CA ILE A 317 17.85 -11.79 13.67
C ILE A 317 18.50 -13.18 13.65
N PHE A 318 19.21 -13.54 14.72
CA PHE A 318 19.82 -14.86 14.88
C PHE A 318 18.83 -15.97 15.28
N SER A 319 17.53 -15.68 15.37
CA SER A 319 16.48 -16.72 15.41
C SER A 319 16.30 -17.40 14.04
N ILE A 320 16.92 -16.87 13.00
CA ILE A 320 16.79 -17.32 11.61
C ILE A 320 18.11 -17.99 11.18
N PRO A 321 18.11 -19.28 10.79
CA PRO A 321 19.32 -20.03 10.43
C PRO A 321 20.21 -19.34 9.38
N TYR A 322 19.61 -18.67 8.39
CA TYR A 322 20.35 -17.91 7.39
C TYR A 322 21.37 -16.94 8.02
N PHE A 323 20.93 -16.09 8.94
CA PHE A 323 21.82 -15.09 9.54
C PHE A 323 22.77 -15.67 10.58
N GLN A 324 22.47 -16.84 11.16
CA GLN A 324 23.45 -17.59 11.96
C GLN A 324 24.64 -18.04 11.10
N GLN A 325 24.37 -18.42 9.85
CA GLN A 325 25.39 -18.90 8.91
C GLN A 325 26.11 -17.75 8.18
N THR A 326 25.38 -16.72 7.76
CA THR A 326 25.96 -15.63 6.96
C THR A 326 26.56 -14.50 7.80
N GLY A 327 26.20 -14.43 9.09
CA GLY A 327 26.37 -13.21 9.88
C GLY A 327 25.50 -12.06 9.37
N VAL A 328 25.71 -10.87 9.95
CA VAL A 328 25.00 -9.65 9.59
C VAL A 328 26.00 -8.59 9.16
N ARG A 329 25.94 -8.19 7.88
CA ARG A 329 26.92 -7.28 7.27
C ARG A 329 26.56 -5.81 7.50
N GLY A 330 25.27 -5.52 7.60
CA GLY A 330 24.74 -4.19 7.84
C GLY A 330 23.21 -4.18 7.81
N PHE A 331 22.67 -3.09 8.32
CA PHE A 331 21.25 -2.76 8.29
C PHE A 331 21.00 -1.56 7.38
N ALA A 332 19.82 -1.46 6.79
CA ALA A 332 19.42 -0.26 6.08
C ALA A 332 17.93 0.02 6.22
N ARG A 333 17.58 1.30 6.19
CA ARG A 333 16.19 1.75 6.07
C ARG A 333 16.11 2.91 5.11
N SER A 334 14.93 3.13 4.53
CA SER A 334 14.70 4.37 3.81
C SER A 334 14.62 5.54 4.81
N MET A 335 15.03 6.72 4.36
CA MET A 335 15.03 7.95 5.14
C MET A 335 13.72 8.24 5.88
N PRO A 336 12.52 8.12 5.27
CA PRO A 336 11.27 8.35 5.98
C PRO A 336 10.89 7.28 7.01
N THR A 337 11.55 6.11 7.00
CA THR A 337 11.29 5.04 7.98
C THR A 337 11.78 5.45 9.35
N SER A 338 11.05 5.09 10.42
CA SER A 338 11.37 5.51 11.80
C SER A 338 12.79 5.12 12.23
N GLY A 339 13.34 5.83 13.22
CA GLY A 339 14.67 5.59 13.78
C GLY A 339 14.81 4.34 14.64
N ALA A 340 13.79 3.46 14.69
CA ALA A 340 13.78 2.27 15.54
C ALA A 340 14.93 1.31 15.20
N LEU A 341 15.17 1.07 13.90
CA LEU A 341 16.26 0.20 13.42
C LEU A 341 17.63 0.74 13.83
N ASP A 342 17.78 2.07 13.87
CA ASP A 342 19.00 2.77 14.27
C ASP A 342 19.36 2.47 15.72
N ARG A 343 18.36 2.39 16.61
CA ARG A 343 18.56 2.05 18.02
C ARG A 343 19.16 0.66 18.16
N VAL A 344 18.66 -0.29 17.37
CA VAL A 344 19.17 -1.67 17.33
C VAL A 344 20.57 -1.74 16.72
N ALA A 345 20.79 -1.06 15.60
CA ALA A 345 22.08 -1.01 14.91
C ALA A 345 23.18 -0.44 15.84
N ASN A 346 22.89 0.67 16.52
CA ASN A 346 23.79 1.30 17.48
C ASN A 346 24.10 0.38 18.68
N ALA A 347 23.10 -0.30 19.22
CA ALA A 347 23.30 -1.23 20.34
C ALA A 347 24.10 -2.48 19.96
N THR A 348 23.96 -2.95 18.72
CA THR A 348 24.66 -4.13 18.20
C THR A 348 25.99 -3.81 17.53
N LYS A 349 26.30 -2.51 17.32
CA LYS A 349 27.48 -2.00 16.61
C LYS A 349 27.57 -2.50 15.17
N ILE A 350 26.42 -2.68 14.52
CA ILE A 350 26.30 -3.04 13.11
C ILE A 350 26.09 -1.76 12.30
N ALA A 351 26.72 -1.65 11.14
CA ALA A 351 26.57 -0.49 10.27
C ALA A 351 25.10 -0.29 9.86
N LEU A 352 24.65 0.97 9.85
CA LEU A 352 23.32 1.35 9.38
C LEU A 352 23.44 2.30 8.19
N TYR A 353 22.68 2.03 7.13
CA TYR A 353 22.55 2.91 5.98
C TYR A 353 21.15 3.52 5.93
N GLU A 354 21.09 4.86 5.91
CA GLU A 354 19.87 5.60 5.59
C GLU A 354 19.88 5.93 4.10
N THR A 355 18.95 5.34 3.34
CA THR A 355 18.89 5.50 1.87
C THR A 355 17.65 6.30 1.46
N PRO A 356 17.55 6.81 0.22
CA PRO A 356 16.29 7.32 -0.28
C PRO A 356 15.24 6.19 -0.38
N THR A 357 13.97 6.56 -0.53
CA THR A 357 12.89 5.59 -0.76
C THR A 357 13.05 4.92 -2.13
N GLY A 358 12.92 3.60 -2.16
CA GLY A 358 13.06 2.79 -3.37
C GLY A 358 14.10 1.69 -3.20
N TRP A 359 13.69 0.45 -3.44
CA TRP A 359 14.50 -0.73 -3.14
C TRP A 359 15.82 -0.84 -3.93
N LYS A 360 15.94 -0.14 -5.06
CA LYS A 360 17.17 -0.07 -5.87
C LYS A 360 18.42 0.33 -5.07
N PHE A 361 18.30 1.23 -4.09
CA PHE A 361 19.42 1.67 -3.26
C PHE A 361 19.92 0.57 -2.33
N PHE A 362 19.01 -0.26 -1.80
CA PHE A 362 19.39 -1.44 -1.03
C PHE A 362 20.08 -2.49 -1.91
N GLY A 363 19.63 -2.66 -3.15
CA GLY A 363 20.24 -3.57 -4.12
C GLY A 363 21.75 -3.35 -4.27
N ASN A 364 22.18 -2.10 -4.44
CA ASN A 364 23.59 -1.73 -4.51
C ASN A 364 24.35 -2.16 -3.24
N LEU A 365 23.82 -1.83 -2.05
CA LEU A 365 24.45 -2.19 -0.78
C LEU A 365 24.53 -3.72 -0.57
N MET A 366 23.51 -4.46 -0.99
CA MET A 366 23.51 -5.93 -0.93
C MET A 366 24.54 -6.53 -1.88
N ASP A 367 24.68 -6.00 -3.10
CA ASP A 367 25.68 -6.45 -4.08
C ASP A 367 27.10 -6.15 -3.62
N ALA A 368 27.32 -5.02 -2.94
CA ALA A 368 28.58 -4.68 -2.30
C ALA A 368 28.84 -5.45 -0.98
N SER A 369 27.97 -6.40 -0.61
CA SER A 369 28.06 -7.16 0.65
C SER A 369 28.10 -6.26 1.90
N LYS A 370 27.44 -5.09 1.85
CA LYS A 370 27.31 -4.14 2.96
C LYS A 370 25.98 -4.26 3.71
N LEU A 371 24.99 -4.94 3.14
CA LEU A 371 23.63 -5.00 3.67
C LEU A 371 23.12 -6.43 3.76
N SER A 372 22.54 -6.78 4.91
CA SER A 372 21.90 -8.08 5.15
C SER A 372 20.40 -7.97 5.44
N LEU A 373 19.94 -6.94 6.15
CA LEU A 373 18.52 -6.74 6.45
C LEU A 373 18.13 -5.28 6.21
N CYS A 374 17.02 -5.06 5.52
CA CYS A 374 16.46 -3.72 5.33
C CYS A 374 14.94 -3.68 5.36
N GLY A 375 14.41 -2.47 5.56
CA GLY A 375 12.98 -2.23 5.59
C GLY A 375 12.59 -0.80 5.23
N GLU A 376 11.32 -0.63 4.86
CA GLU A 376 10.69 0.65 4.55
C GLU A 376 9.37 0.76 5.32
N GLU A 377 9.05 1.95 5.82
CA GLU A 377 7.77 2.26 6.50
C GLU A 377 6.54 1.88 5.69
N SER A 378 6.68 1.83 4.36
CA SER A 378 5.64 1.45 3.42
C SER A 378 5.43 -0.07 3.38
N PHE A 379 5.36 -0.72 4.54
CA PHE A 379 5.10 -2.16 4.70
C PHE A 379 6.13 -3.06 4.00
N GLY A 380 7.37 -2.59 3.84
CA GLY A 380 8.42 -3.30 3.12
C GLY A 380 9.48 -3.89 4.04
N THR A 381 9.83 -5.16 3.88
CA THR A 381 10.93 -5.80 4.62
C THR A 381 11.59 -6.85 3.73
N GLY A 382 12.91 -7.02 3.86
CA GLY A 382 13.64 -8.02 3.08
C GLY A 382 15.10 -8.14 3.49
N SER A 383 15.79 -9.11 2.89
CA SER A 383 17.21 -9.38 3.12
C SER A 383 17.95 -9.64 1.81
N ASP A 384 19.26 -9.86 1.88
CA ASP A 384 20.13 -10.10 0.71
C ASP A 384 19.94 -11.47 0.04
N HIS A 385 18.97 -12.28 0.49
CA HIS A 385 18.57 -13.52 -0.15
C HIS A 385 18.09 -13.30 -1.60
N ILE A 386 17.38 -12.19 -1.83
CA ILE A 386 16.96 -11.70 -3.15
C ILE A 386 17.32 -10.21 -3.30
N ARG A 387 16.75 -9.53 -4.31
CA ARG A 387 16.94 -8.09 -4.55
C ARG A 387 15.63 -7.33 -4.67
N GLU A 388 14.59 -7.84 -4.02
CA GLU A 388 13.29 -7.21 -3.82
C GLU A 388 12.91 -7.28 -2.34
N LYS A 389 11.87 -6.53 -1.95
CA LYS A 389 11.19 -6.81 -0.68
C LYS A 389 10.54 -8.19 -0.75
N ASP A 390 10.25 -8.78 0.40
CA ASP A 390 9.57 -10.06 0.46
C ASP A 390 8.63 -10.14 1.67
N GLY A 391 7.33 -10.08 1.40
CA GLY A 391 6.31 -10.11 2.43
C GLY A 391 6.23 -11.46 3.15
N LEU A 392 6.25 -12.57 2.40
CA LEU A 392 6.12 -13.90 3.00
C LEU A 392 7.40 -14.28 3.76
N TRP A 393 8.58 -13.85 3.29
CA TRP A 393 9.81 -13.94 4.06
C TRP A 393 9.70 -13.21 5.41
N ALA A 394 9.11 -12.01 5.44
CA ALA A 394 8.93 -11.26 6.68
C ALA A 394 7.99 -11.97 7.66
N VAL A 395 6.92 -12.60 7.15
CA VAL A 395 6.03 -13.44 7.96
C VAL A 395 6.79 -14.63 8.54
N LEU A 396 7.59 -15.36 7.74
CA LEU A 396 8.39 -16.48 8.24
C LEU A 396 9.48 -16.04 9.23
N ALA A 397 10.05 -14.84 9.06
CA ALA A 397 10.98 -14.24 10.02
C ALA A 397 10.29 -13.98 11.37
N TRP A 398 9.09 -13.40 11.35
CA TRP A 398 8.28 -13.21 12.56
C TRP A 398 7.92 -14.53 13.24
N LEU A 399 7.46 -15.52 12.47
CA LEU A 399 7.14 -16.84 13.02
C LEU A 399 8.37 -17.54 13.62
N SER A 400 9.55 -17.39 13.02
CA SER A 400 10.81 -17.93 13.57
C SER A 400 11.18 -17.27 14.91
N ILE A 401 10.97 -15.96 15.02
CA ILE A 401 11.17 -15.22 16.27
C ILE A 401 10.15 -15.68 17.32
N LEU A 402 8.88 -15.84 16.95
CA LEU A 402 7.83 -16.34 17.86
C LEU A 402 8.12 -17.76 18.36
N ALA A 403 8.57 -18.66 17.48
CA ALA A 403 8.98 -20.02 17.86
C ALA A 403 10.13 -20.01 18.87
N THR A 404 11.09 -19.10 18.70
CA THR A 404 12.27 -18.97 19.57
C THR A 404 11.92 -18.31 20.90
N ARG A 405 11.16 -17.21 20.86
CA ARG A 405 10.84 -16.37 22.02
C ARG A 405 9.72 -16.95 22.88
N LYS A 406 8.80 -17.73 22.29
CA LYS A 406 7.61 -18.29 22.96
C LYS A 406 6.79 -17.23 23.70
N GLN A 407 6.69 -16.05 23.09
CA GLN A 407 5.97 -14.88 23.59
C GLN A 407 4.95 -14.43 22.55
N SER A 408 3.97 -13.64 22.96
CA SER A 408 3.05 -13.00 21.99
C SER A 408 3.77 -11.93 21.17
N VAL A 409 3.18 -11.55 20.03
CA VAL A 409 3.67 -10.44 19.20
C VAL A 409 3.77 -9.15 20.02
N GLU A 410 2.76 -8.85 20.83
CA GLU A 410 2.70 -7.66 21.66
C GLU A 410 3.78 -7.66 22.75
N ASP A 411 4.00 -8.79 23.43
CA ASP A 411 5.03 -8.89 24.47
C ASP A 411 6.43 -8.66 23.90
N ILE A 412 6.71 -9.20 22.71
CA ILE A 412 7.99 -8.98 22.02
C ILE A 412 8.20 -7.49 21.72
N LEU A 413 7.15 -6.77 21.28
CA LEU A 413 7.22 -5.31 21.06
C LEU A 413 7.39 -4.54 22.36
N LYS A 414 6.67 -4.92 23.42
CA LYS A 414 6.79 -4.27 24.73
C LYS A 414 8.19 -4.44 25.30
N ASP A 415 8.78 -5.63 25.20
CA ASP A 415 10.19 -5.89 25.57
C ASP A 415 11.15 -5.05 24.71
N HIS A 416 10.88 -4.94 23.41
CA HIS A 416 11.68 -4.14 22.49
C HIS A 416 11.67 -2.65 22.89
N TRP A 417 10.48 -2.08 23.12
CA TRP A 417 10.32 -0.69 23.52
C TRP A 417 10.94 -0.39 24.88
N GLN A 418 10.86 -1.30 25.86
CA GLN A 418 11.58 -1.14 27.13
C GLN A 418 13.09 -1.05 26.94
N LYS A 419 13.64 -1.87 26.04
CA LYS A 419 15.08 -1.98 25.85
C LYS A 419 15.66 -0.83 25.02
N TYR A 420 14.95 -0.39 23.99
CA TYR A 420 15.46 0.55 22.98
C TYR A 420 14.78 1.92 23.00
N GLY A 421 13.75 2.11 23.83
CA GLY A 421 12.77 3.18 23.68
C GLY A 421 11.78 2.88 22.56
N ARG A 422 10.76 3.72 22.43
CA ARG A 422 9.74 3.62 21.38
C ARG A 422 9.87 4.79 20.41
N ASN A 423 9.91 4.48 19.12
CA ASN A 423 9.78 5.45 18.04
C ASN A 423 8.32 5.49 17.60
N PHE A 424 7.52 6.37 18.21
CA PHE A 424 6.15 6.59 17.78
C PHE A 424 6.14 7.11 16.36
N PHE A 425 5.49 6.37 15.44
CA PHE A 425 5.54 6.68 14.03
C PHE A 425 4.16 6.73 13.39
N THR A 426 3.92 7.75 12.57
CA THR A 426 2.74 7.84 11.71
C THR A 426 3.07 8.50 10.37
N ARG A 427 2.29 8.17 9.35
CA ARG A 427 2.36 8.75 8.01
C ARG A 427 0.99 9.31 7.62
N TYR A 428 0.99 10.55 7.14
CA TYR A 428 -0.16 11.20 6.51
C TYR A 428 0.09 11.32 5.01
N ASP A 429 -0.86 10.82 4.22
CA ASP A 429 -0.84 10.92 2.77
C ASP A 429 -1.92 11.91 2.31
N TYR A 430 -1.49 12.99 1.67
CA TYR A 430 -2.35 13.95 0.98
C TYR A 430 -2.33 13.57 -0.50
N GLU A 431 -3.26 12.71 -0.89
CA GLU A 431 -3.35 12.13 -2.23
C GLU A 431 -4.03 13.09 -3.21
N GLU A 432 -3.72 12.92 -4.51
CA GLU A 432 -4.35 13.64 -5.63
C GLU A 432 -4.37 15.18 -5.50
N VAL A 433 -3.38 15.74 -4.81
CA VAL A 433 -3.23 17.20 -4.68
C VAL A 433 -2.74 17.81 -5.99
N GLU A 434 -3.13 19.06 -6.22
CA GLU A 434 -2.70 19.84 -7.39
C GLU A 434 -1.17 20.00 -7.37
N ALA A 435 -0.53 19.65 -8.48
CA ALA A 435 0.92 19.46 -8.54
C ALA A 435 1.69 20.77 -8.41
N GLU A 436 1.24 21.86 -9.02
CA GLU A 436 1.89 23.17 -8.94
C GLU A 436 1.88 23.70 -7.50
N GLY A 437 0.73 23.64 -6.83
CA GLY A 437 0.53 23.99 -5.44
C GLY A 437 1.40 23.16 -4.50
N ALA A 438 1.45 21.84 -4.70
CA ALA A 438 2.30 20.95 -3.90
C ALA A 438 3.79 21.26 -4.08
N ASN A 439 4.25 21.51 -5.31
CA ASN A 439 5.62 21.93 -5.59
C ASN A 439 5.96 23.28 -4.97
N LYS A 440 5.03 24.25 -5.03
CA LYS A 440 5.20 25.57 -4.41
C LYS A 440 5.35 25.46 -2.90
N MET A 441 4.49 24.67 -2.24
CA MET A 441 4.55 24.42 -0.80
C MET A 441 5.91 23.81 -0.40
N MET A 442 6.39 22.79 -1.13
CA MET A 442 7.69 22.18 -0.83
C MET A 442 8.85 23.18 -0.95
N LYS A 443 8.83 24.06 -1.96
CA LYS A 443 9.85 25.11 -2.14
C LYS A 443 9.82 26.16 -1.04
N GLU A 444 8.62 26.60 -0.64
CA GLU A 444 8.45 27.56 0.46
C GLU A 444 8.93 26.95 1.79
N LEU A 445 8.59 25.68 2.04
CA LEU A 445 9.07 24.95 3.20
C LEU A 445 10.59 24.79 3.18
N GLU A 446 11.18 24.41 2.04
CA GLU A 446 12.64 24.30 1.88
C GLU A 446 13.36 25.62 2.16
N ALA A 447 12.85 26.73 1.63
CA ALA A 447 13.43 28.06 1.85
C ALA A 447 13.40 28.46 3.32
N LEU A 448 12.28 28.21 4.01
CA LEU A 448 12.13 28.51 5.42
C LEU A 448 13.09 27.68 6.29
N ILE A 449 13.14 26.36 6.08
CA ILE A 449 13.92 25.47 6.93
C ILE A 449 15.42 25.55 6.63
N SER A 450 15.81 26.13 5.48
CA SER A 450 17.21 26.41 5.12
C SER A 450 17.78 27.66 5.78
N ASP A 451 16.98 28.43 6.54
CA ASP A 451 17.49 29.54 7.34
C ASP A 451 18.35 29.02 8.50
N ARG A 452 19.58 29.55 8.59
CA ARG A 452 20.53 29.22 9.68
C ARG A 452 19.98 29.54 11.06
N SER A 453 19.05 30.49 11.17
CA SER A 453 18.38 30.84 12.43
C SER A 453 17.47 29.73 12.96
N PHE A 454 17.11 28.74 12.14
CA PHE A 454 16.15 27.71 12.49
C PHE A 454 16.75 26.59 13.36
N VAL A 455 18.06 26.30 13.21
CA VAL A 455 18.76 25.36 14.09
C VAL A 455 18.86 25.95 15.50
N GLY A 456 18.50 25.15 16.50
CA GLY A 456 18.42 25.58 17.90
C GLY A 456 17.06 26.13 18.32
N LYS A 457 16.13 26.40 17.38
CA LYS A 457 14.75 26.76 17.74
C LYS A 457 14.10 25.65 18.56
N GLN A 458 13.29 26.06 19.54
CA GLN A 458 12.64 25.15 20.49
C GLN A 458 11.13 25.19 20.33
N PHE A 459 10.52 24.02 20.41
CA PHE A 459 9.11 23.81 20.14
C PHE A 459 8.47 23.01 21.29
N PRO A 460 7.88 23.70 22.28
CA PRO A 460 7.25 23.06 23.43
C PRO A 460 5.83 22.56 23.08
N VAL A 461 5.64 21.23 23.07
CA VAL A 461 4.37 20.54 22.81
C VAL A 461 4.05 19.63 23.99
N GLY A 462 2.99 19.95 24.73
CA GLY A 462 2.67 19.27 25.98
C GLY A 462 3.81 19.45 26.99
N ASP A 463 4.36 18.34 27.48
CA ASP A 463 5.50 18.30 28.41
C ASP A 463 6.86 18.05 27.73
N LYS A 464 6.89 17.91 26.40
CA LYS A 464 8.12 17.79 25.61
C LYS A 464 8.53 19.11 24.99
N VAL A 465 9.84 19.33 24.90
CA VAL A 465 10.44 20.44 24.15
C VAL A 465 11.30 19.87 23.04
N TYR A 466 10.90 20.09 21.79
CA TYR A 466 11.65 19.68 20.62
C TYR A 466 12.63 20.77 20.21
N THR A 467 13.92 20.53 20.36
CA THR A 467 14.98 21.46 19.93
C THR A 467 15.52 21.02 18.59
N VAL A 468 15.44 21.88 17.57
CA VAL A 468 15.95 21.58 16.23
C VAL A 468 17.47 21.40 16.27
N GLU A 469 17.94 20.22 15.93
CA GLU A 469 19.37 19.91 15.84
C GLU A 469 19.89 20.09 14.42
N LYS A 470 19.13 19.60 13.43
CA LYS A 470 19.55 19.62 12.04
C LYS A 470 18.35 19.71 11.11
N ILE A 471 18.56 20.42 10.01
CA ILE A 471 17.63 20.47 8.89
C ILE A 471 18.41 20.32 7.60
N ASP A 472 17.89 19.49 6.69
CA ASP A 472 18.38 19.42 5.34
C ASP A 472 17.27 19.01 4.35
N ASN A 473 17.55 19.19 3.07
CA ASN A 473 16.90 18.43 2.01
C ASN A 473 17.77 17.20 1.73
N PHE A 474 17.24 16.01 2.00
CA PHE A 474 18.01 14.78 2.02
C PHE A 474 18.69 14.53 0.66
N GLU A 475 20.00 14.36 0.71
CA GLU A 475 20.85 13.95 -0.40
C GLU A 475 21.54 12.64 -0.01
N TYR A 476 21.61 11.72 -0.97
CA TYR A 476 22.29 10.44 -0.81
C TYR A 476 23.34 10.26 -1.90
N SER A 477 24.58 10.04 -1.47
CA SER A 477 25.69 9.62 -2.32
C SER A 477 25.86 8.12 -2.18
N ASP A 478 25.54 7.38 -3.24
CA ASP A 478 25.59 5.91 -3.20
C ASP A 478 27.05 5.44 -3.06
N PRO A 479 27.37 4.62 -2.03
CA PRO A 479 28.73 4.22 -1.72
C PRO A 479 29.25 3.07 -2.61
N VAL A 480 28.50 2.69 -3.66
CA VAL A 480 28.84 1.62 -4.60
C VAL A 480 29.03 2.18 -6.00
N ASP A 481 28.05 2.91 -6.53
CA ASP A 481 28.12 3.46 -7.89
C ASP A 481 28.48 4.96 -7.96
N GLY A 482 28.53 5.65 -6.83
CA GLY A 482 28.89 7.08 -6.74
C GLY A 482 27.82 8.04 -7.26
N SER A 483 26.63 7.54 -7.60
CA SER A 483 25.50 8.38 -8.00
C SER A 483 25.02 9.25 -6.83
N ILE A 484 24.49 10.43 -7.15
CA ILE A 484 23.99 11.39 -6.16
C ILE A 484 22.50 11.62 -6.41
N SER A 485 21.66 11.18 -5.46
CA SER A 485 20.23 11.42 -5.45
C SER A 485 19.90 12.60 -4.54
N ARG A 486 19.55 13.74 -5.14
CA ARG A 486 19.17 14.98 -4.43
C ARG A 486 17.66 15.09 -4.25
N ASN A 487 17.22 16.01 -3.39
CA ASN A 487 15.82 16.39 -3.22
C ASN A 487 14.93 15.21 -2.79
N GLN A 488 15.46 14.33 -1.94
CA GLN A 488 14.78 13.08 -1.57
C GLN A 488 13.79 13.23 -0.41
N GLY A 489 13.76 14.41 0.21
CA GLY A 489 12.77 14.80 1.22
C GLY A 489 13.35 15.81 2.20
N LEU A 490 12.51 16.76 2.62
CA LEU A 490 12.86 17.75 3.62
C LEU A 490 12.80 17.11 5.02
N ARG A 491 13.81 17.34 5.85
CA ARG A 491 13.91 16.74 7.19
C ARG A 491 14.13 17.80 8.25
N LEU A 492 13.36 17.69 9.33
CA LEU A 492 13.59 18.40 10.58
C LEU A 492 13.96 17.34 11.62
N LEU A 493 15.19 17.42 12.13
CA LEU A 493 15.75 16.48 13.09
C LEU A 493 15.91 17.19 14.43
N PHE A 494 15.38 16.57 15.49
CA PHE A 494 15.41 17.13 16.84
C PHE A 494 16.46 16.42 17.70
N ALA A 495 17.01 17.15 18.67
CA ALA A 495 18.10 16.68 19.53
C ALA A 495 17.72 15.49 20.44
N ASP A 496 16.42 15.27 20.68
CA ASP A 496 15.92 14.10 21.41
C ASP A 496 15.87 12.83 20.54
N GLY A 497 16.15 12.95 19.24
CA GLY A 497 16.06 11.87 18.26
C GLY A 497 14.72 11.77 17.55
N SER A 498 13.79 12.70 17.80
CA SER A 498 12.53 12.83 17.06
C SER A 498 12.77 13.48 15.69
N ARG A 499 11.88 13.26 14.72
CA ARG A 499 12.00 13.73 13.33
C ARG A 499 10.64 14.04 12.70
N ILE A 500 10.62 15.04 11.82
CA ILE A 500 9.51 15.32 10.89
C ILE A 500 10.07 15.35 9.47
N ILE A 501 9.39 14.67 8.55
CA ILE A 501 9.86 14.49 7.17
C ILE A 501 8.72 14.83 6.21
N PHE A 502 9.04 15.59 5.17
CA PHE A 502 8.11 15.91 4.07
C PHE A 502 8.65 15.36 2.76
N ARG A 503 7.82 14.62 2.02
CA ARG A 503 8.16 14.12 0.68
C ARG A 503 7.03 14.40 -0.30
N LEU A 504 7.42 14.81 -1.50
CA LEU A 504 6.52 14.88 -2.64
C LEU A 504 6.72 13.63 -3.50
N SER A 505 5.68 12.81 -3.65
CA SER A 505 5.69 11.62 -4.47
C SER A 505 5.04 11.89 -5.83
N GLY A 506 5.65 11.37 -6.90
CA GLY A 506 5.12 11.36 -8.27
C GLY A 506 4.55 10.02 -8.70
N THR A 507 4.24 9.11 -7.76
CA THR A 507 3.77 7.74 -8.07
C THR A 507 2.28 7.63 -8.39
N GLY A 508 1.55 8.76 -8.37
CA GLY A 508 0.11 8.78 -8.67
C GLY A 508 -0.19 8.69 -10.16
N SER A 509 -1.28 8.01 -10.52
CA SER A 509 -1.85 8.03 -11.88
C SER A 509 -2.61 9.33 -12.18
N ALA A 510 -2.93 10.14 -11.15
CA ALA A 510 -3.83 11.30 -11.22
C ALA A 510 -3.42 12.44 -10.25
N GLY A 511 -2.24 13.03 -10.41
CA GLY A 511 -1.79 14.20 -9.63
C GLY A 511 -0.53 13.96 -8.82
N ALA A 512 -0.28 14.79 -7.79
CA ALA A 512 0.83 14.64 -6.87
C ALA A 512 0.37 14.08 -5.50
N THR A 513 1.30 13.56 -4.71
CA THR A 513 1.00 13.14 -3.33
C THR A 513 2.04 13.72 -2.38
N ILE A 514 1.60 14.50 -1.39
CA ILE A 514 2.48 14.93 -0.29
C ILE A 514 2.38 13.89 0.82
N ARG A 515 3.53 13.41 1.29
CA ARG A 515 3.64 12.50 2.42
C ARG A 515 4.35 13.18 3.57
N LEU A 516 3.69 13.23 4.72
CA LEU A 516 4.23 13.74 5.98
C LEU A 516 4.47 12.55 6.92
N TYR A 517 5.69 12.43 7.42
CA TYR A 517 6.09 11.40 8.38
C TYR A 517 6.44 12.06 9.69
N ILE A 518 5.95 11.50 10.79
CA ILE A 518 6.25 11.95 12.15
C ILE A 518 6.86 10.78 12.89
N ASP A 519 8.04 10.97 13.46
CA ASP A 519 8.79 10.01 14.27
C ASP A 519 9.12 10.66 15.61
N SER A 520 8.37 10.35 16.66
CA SER A 520 8.60 10.89 18.02
C SER A 520 9.26 9.82 18.89
N TYR A 521 10.49 10.08 19.32
CA TYR A 521 11.21 9.14 20.19
C TYR A 521 10.82 9.35 21.66
N GLU A 522 10.60 8.24 22.36
CA GLU A 522 10.31 8.21 23.79
C GLU A 522 11.13 7.12 24.49
N LYS A 523 11.72 7.48 25.62
CA LYS A 523 12.51 6.57 26.47
C LYS A 523 11.94 6.41 27.88
N ASP A 524 11.00 7.27 28.27
CA ASP A 524 10.32 7.16 29.55
C ASP A 524 9.38 5.95 29.55
N LEU A 525 9.68 4.99 30.43
CA LEU A 525 8.93 3.74 30.57
C LEU A 525 7.44 3.97 30.92
N ALA A 526 7.10 5.09 31.54
CA ALA A 526 5.72 5.45 31.84
C ALA A 526 4.94 5.91 30.59
N LYS A 527 5.64 6.30 29.51
CA LYS A 527 5.06 6.89 28.30
C LYS A 527 5.10 5.97 27.09
N ILE A 528 6.06 5.04 27.01
CA ILE A 528 6.21 4.14 25.84
C ILE A 528 4.98 3.27 25.54
N TYR A 529 4.07 3.07 26.49
CA TYR A 529 2.85 2.26 26.30
C TYR A 529 1.58 3.07 26.03
N GLN A 530 1.68 4.40 26.02
CA GLN A 530 0.54 5.25 25.69
C GLN A 530 0.11 5.04 24.24
N ASP A 531 -1.13 5.44 23.94
CA ASP A 531 -1.66 5.41 22.60
C ASP A 531 -0.80 6.34 21.71
N PRO A 532 -0.29 5.84 20.56
CA PRO A 532 0.39 6.70 19.59
C PRO A 532 -0.36 7.97 19.23
N GLN A 533 -1.69 7.98 19.20
CA GLN A 533 -2.52 9.15 18.88
C GLN A 533 -2.73 10.10 20.06
N GLU A 534 -2.42 9.70 21.29
CA GLU A 534 -2.37 10.61 22.43
C GLU A 534 -1.04 11.38 22.48
N LEU A 535 0.04 10.73 22.02
CA LEU A 535 1.39 11.31 21.96
C LEU A 535 1.70 12.01 20.63
N LEU A 536 1.12 11.53 19.53
CA LEU A 536 1.12 12.15 18.21
C LEU A 536 -0.27 12.76 18.01
N PRO A 537 -0.41 14.07 17.81
CA PRO A 537 -1.71 14.75 17.88
C PRO A 537 -2.78 14.15 16.94
N ASN A 538 -3.89 13.69 17.54
CA ASN A 538 -5.05 13.08 16.89
C ASN A 538 -5.88 14.10 16.05
N GLN A 539 -6.49 13.65 14.94
CA GLN A 539 -7.30 14.48 14.02
C GLN A 539 -8.74 14.76 14.51
N SER A 540 -9.29 13.97 15.45
CA SER A 540 -10.76 13.86 15.65
C SER A 540 -11.41 14.82 16.65
N SER A 541 -10.73 15.30 17.69
CA SER A 541 -11.31 16.26 18.66
C SER A 541 -10.50 17.56 18.83
N ARG A 542 -9.47 17.71 17.99
CA ARG A 542 -8.62 18.89 17.85
C ARG A 542 -8.42 19.26 16.38
N ALA A 543 -9.45 19.07 15.53
CA ALA A 543 -9.40 19.37 14.09
C ALA A 543 -9.27 20.87 13.73
N LYS A 544 -9.23 21.76 14.74
CA LYS A 544 -8.75 23.15 14.65
C LYS A 544 -7.27 23.31 15.02
N THR A 545 -6.58 22.23 15.38
CA THR A 545 -5.31 22.22 16.14
C THR A 545 -4.44 20.97 15.87
N SER A 546 -4.71 20.18 14.84
CA SER A 546 -3.76 19.17 14.32
C SER A 546 -2.80 19.75 13.26
N LEU A 547 -3.11 20.94 12.74
CA LEU A 547 -2.06 21.90 12.40
C LEU A 547 -1.48 22.51 13.67
N GLY A 548 -2.25 22.72 14.74
CA GLY A 548 -1.88 23.13 16.11
C GLY A 548 -0.68 22.52 16.82
N SER A 549 0.09 21.57 16.27
CA SER A 549 1.46 21.29 16.72
C SER A 549 2.51 21.99 15.86
N ILE A 550 2.27 22.15 14.56
CA ILE A 550 3.03 23.02 13.64
C ILE A 550 2.56 24.49 13.75
N GLU A 551 1.30 24.72 14.14
CA GLU A 551 0.68 25.97 14.57
C GLU A 551 0.83 26.18 16.09
N SER A 552 1.14 25.21 16.97
CA SER A 552 1.63 25.60 18.34
C SER A 552 3.10 25.96 18.30
N VAL A 553 3.82 25.39 17.35
CA VAL A 553 5.09 25.92 16.89
C VAL A 553 4.85 27.31 16.30
N GLY A 554 3.97 27.46 15.30
CA GLY A 554 3.60 28.75 14.68
C GLY A 554 2.97 29.82 15.59
N ASN A 555 2.18 29.44 16.58
CA ASN A 555 1.44 30.36 17.48
C ASN A 555 2.17 30.59 18.81
N LYS A 556 3.21 29.82 19.15
CA LYS A 556 4.20 30.21 20.20
C LYS A 556 5.42 30.91 19.61
N LEU A 557 5.58 30.84 18.29
CA LEU A 557 6.44 31.70 17.50
C LEU A 557 5.89 33.16 17.54
N GLU A 558 4.56 33.35 17.57
CA GLU A 558 3.87 34.66 17.71
C GLU A 558 4.31 35.52 18.93
N ASP A 559 4.85 34.91 20.00
CA ASP A 559 5.34 35.62 21.19
C ASP A 559 6.86 35.96 21.14
N ALA A 560 7.55 35.67 20.04
CA ALA A 560 9.00 35.89 19.87
C ALA A 560 9.37 36.48 18.50
N GLU A 561 9.20 37.81 18.37
CA GLU A 561 9.72 38.69 17.30
C GLU A 561 9.16 38.50 15.86
N ALA A 562 8.43 39.53 15.43
CA ALA A 562 7.45 39.54 14.34
C ALA A 562 7.97 39.52 12.88
N ASP A 563 9.20 39.12 12.58
CA ASP A 563 9.78 39.34 11.23
C ASP A 563 10.24 38.09 10.45
N VAL A 564 10.05 36.84 10.95
CA VAL A 564 10.54 35.62 10.26
C VAL A 564 9.50 34.48 10.13
N GLU A 565 8.27 34.64 10.64
CA GLU A 565 7.42 33.48 10.99
C GLU A 565 6.15 33.26 10.15
N ALA A 566 5.77 34.24 9.32
CA ALA A 566 4.62 34.13 8.43
C ALA A 566 4.64 32.97 7.39
N PRO A 567 5.79 32.52 6.84
CA PRO A 567 5.79 31.56 5.73
C PRO A 567 5.48 30.10 6.13
N LEU A 568 5.93 29.62 7.30
CA LEU A 568 5.62 28.27 7.77
C LEU A 568 4.12 28.13 8.00
N PHE A 569 3.56 29.12 8.69
CA PHE A 569 2.14 29.23 8.98
C PHE A 569 1.31 29.32 7.68
N GLN A 570 1.75 30.08 6.68
CA GLN A 570 1.08 30.12 5.37
C GLN A 570 1.18 28.81 4.59
N ALA A 571 2.31 28.09 4.62
CA ALA A 571 2.46 26.79 3.96
C ALA A 571 1.57 25.71 4.62
N VAL A 572 1.46 25.77 5.94
CA VAL A 572 0.65 24.91 6.81
C VAL A 572 -0.85 25.25 6.68
N GLN A 573 -1.20 26.54 6.57
CA GLN A 573 -2.55 26.98 6.22
C GLN A 573 -2.96 26.59 4.80
N ARG A 574 -2.02 26.54 3.85
CA ARG A 574 -2.29 26.05 2.50
C ARG A 574 -2.64 24.55 2.49
N LEU A 575 -2.02 23.75 3.36
CA LEU A 575 -2.40 22.36 3.58
C LEU A 575 -3.84 22.23 4.11
N SER A 576 -4.30 23.12 4.98
CA SER A 576 -5.70 23.16 5.43
C SER A 576 -6.68 23.64 4.36
N THR A 577 -6.27 24.50 3.41
CA THR A 577 -7.12 24.84 2.25
C THR A 577 -7.13 23.75 1.17
N MET A 578 -6.11 22.90 1.08
CA MET A 578 -6.07 21.73 0.18
C MET A 578 -6.96 20.56 0.67
N ARG A 579 -7.56 20.70 1.85
CA ARG A 579 -8.40 19.69 2.54
C ARG A 579 -9.71 19.36 1.82
N GLU A 580 -10.08 20.12 0.79
CA GLU A 580 -11.20 19.78 -0.12
C GLU A 580 -10.86 18.61 -1.07
N THR A 581 -9.60 18.18 -1.11
CA THR A 581 -9.15 16.95 -1.80
C THR A 581 -8.81 15.86 -0.76
N GLY A 582 -9.23 14.62 -1.02
CA GLY A 582 -9.37 13.55 -0.03
C GLY A 582 -8.09 13.22 0.76
N VAL A 583 -8.11 13.46 2.07
CA VAL A 583 -7.05 13.06 3.01
C VAL A 583 -7.31 11.62 3.46
N ARG A 584 -6.34 10.70 3.33
CA ARG A 584 -6.41 9.35 3.89
C ARG A 584 -5.20 9.12 4.83
N SER A 585 -5.46 8.76 6.08
CA SER A 585 -4.43 8.34 7.04
C SER A 585 -4.28 6.82 7.06
N LEU A 586 -3.06 6.34 7.32
CA LEU A 586 -2.84 4.94 7.71
C LEU A 586 -3.13 4.81 9.22
N GLY A 587 -4.38 4.50 9.60
CA GLY A 587 -4.85 4.39 11.00
C GLY A 587 -5.84 5.49 11.41
N PRO A 588 -6.71 5.22 12.41
CA PRO A 588 -8.16 5.23 12.20
C PRO A 588 -8.76 6.63 12.29
N GLU A 589 -9.38 7.06 11.20
CA GLU A 589 -10.80 7.44 11.17
C GLU A 589 -11.17 7.65 9.69
N ASP A 590 -12.28 7.08 9.24
CA ASP A 590 -13.05 7.68 8.16
C ASP A 590 -14.48 7.92 8.60
N ALA A 591 -14.96 9.09 8.21
CA ALA A 591 -16.10 9.78 8.76
C ALA A 591 -17.37 9.43 7.97
N LEU A 592 -17.90 8.21 8.11
CA LEU A 592 -19.24 7.90 7.60
C LEU A 592 -19.96 6.73 8.31
N GLU A 593 -19.90 6.68 9.64
CA GLU A 593 -20.93 6.04 10.48
C GLU A 593 -21.43 7.00 11.57
N LYS A 594 -21.66 8.25 11.18
CA LYS A 594 -22.08 9.33 12.09
C LYS A 594 -23.53 9.21 12.63
N GLU A 595 -24.23 8.09 12.44
CA GLU A 595 -25.61 7.93 12.96
C GLU A 595 -25.98 6.57 13.60
N MET A 596 -25.09 5.59 13.79
CA MET A 596 -25.52 4.29 14.36
C MET A 596 -24.65 3.66 15.47
N ALA A 597 -23.73 4.40 16.11
CA ALA A 597 -23.00 3.90 17.28
C ALA A 597 -22.98 4.90 18.44
N ILE A 598 -24.16 5.34 18.89
CA ILE A 598 -24.32 5.93 20.23
C ILE A 598 -24.80 4.80 21.15
N HIS A 599 -23.92 4.46 22.11
CA HIS A 599 -24.05 3.47 23.19
C HIS A 599 -23.37 2.10 22.97
N SER A 600 -22.05 2.03 23.24
CA SER A 600 -21.50 1.23 24.36
C SER A 600 -19.98 1.06 24.24
N SER A 601 -19.18 1.97 24.84
CA SER A 601 -17.73 1.74 25.04
C SER A 601 -17.13 2.65 26.12
N THR A 602 -17.80 2.81 27.26
CA THR A 602 -17.26 3.64 28.38
C THR A 602 -17.39 3.01 29.78
N ILE A 603 -17.67 1.70 29.90
CA ILE A 603 -17.80 1.05 31.23
C ILE A 603 -17.00 -0.27 31.34
N ALA A 604 -15.79 -0.35 30.78
CA ALA A 604 -14.90 -1.50 31.01
C ALA A 604 -13.49 -1.14 31.50
N TRP A 605 -13.19 0.15 31.70
CA TRP A 605 -11.90 0.59 32.23
C TRP A 605 -12.11 1.39 33.52
N LYS A 606 -12.56 0.71 34.59
CA LYS A 606 -12.47 1.18 35.98
C LYS A 606 -12.74 0.05 36.96
N ILE A 607 -11.80 -0.88 37.11
CA ILE A 607 -11.62 -1.63 38.37
C ILE A 607 -10.11 -1.81 38.58
N PRO A 608 -9.53 -1.28 39.67
CA PRO A 608 -8.16 -1.60 40.03
C PRO A 608 -8.14 -3.02 40.62
N TRP A 609 -7.39 -3.94 40.00
CA TRP A 609 -7.07 -5.23 40.61
C TRP A 609 -5.86 -5.05 41.53
N THR A 610 -6.08 -5.21 42.83
CA THR A 610 -5.07 -5.52 43.83
C THR A 610 -5.41 -6.88 44.41
N GLU A 611 -4.64 -7.93 44.13
CA GLU A 611 -4.66 -9.15 44.96
C GLU A 611 -3.30 -9.84 45.02
N GLU A 612 -2.87 -10.06 46.26
CA GLU A 612 -2.16 -11.24 46.77
C GLU A 612 -2.59 -11.40 48.25
N PRO A 613 -2.42 -12.56 48.93
CA PRO A 613 -2.74 -13.93 48.53
C PRO A 613 -3.51 -14.73 49.64
N ASP A 614 -3.88 -15.97 49.32
CA ASP A 614 -4.25 -17.11 50.20
C ASP A 614 -5.54 -17.12 51.04
N ARG A 615 -6.43 -18.10 50.77
CA ARG A 615 -6.74 -19.20 51.73
C ARG A 615 -7.63 -20.30 51.15
N LYS A 616 -7.24 -21.53 51.49
CA LYS A 616 -7.89 -22.84 51.26
C LYS A 616 -9.30 -22.94 51.88
N THR A 617 -10.18 -23.70 51.22
CA THR A 617 -10.95 -24.81 51.84
C THR A 617 -11.58 -25.74 50.79
N GLU A 618 -11.49 -27.03 51.08
CA GLU A 618 -12.04 -28.18 50.34
C GLU A 618 -13.54 -28.40 50.62
N ALA A 619 -14.27 -28.99 49.65
CA ALA A 619 -15.33 -30.01 49.82
C ALA A 619 -15.90 -30.39 48.43
N GLN A 620 -15.50 -31.53 47.85
CA GLN A 620 -16.21 -32.84 47.83
C GLN A 620 -17.42 -32.99 46.87
N ASN A 621 -17.15 -33.66 45.74
CA ASN A 621 -17.79 -34.87 45.19
C ASN A 621 -19.30 -34.96 44.80
N CYS A 622 -19.48 -35.13 43.46
CA CYS A 622 -20.24 -36.20 42.74
C CYS A 622 -21.79 -36.06 42.49
N PRO A 623 -22.42 -36.78 41.52
CA PRO A 623 -22.34 -36.58 40.06
C PRO A 623 -23.70 -36.65 39.29
N ALA A 624 -23.65 -36.29 37.99
CA ALA A 624 -24.44 -36.77 36.84
C ALA A 624 -25.99 -36.86 36.84
N SER A 625 -26.64 -36.17 35.88
CA SER A 625 -27.40 -36.74 34.72
C SER A 625 -28.70 -36.01 34.32
N LYS A 626 -28.83 -35.85 32.98
CA LYS A 626 -30.01 -35.88 32.08
C LYS A 626 -31.23 -34.93 32.19
N SER A 627 -31.67 -34.59 30.97
CA SER A 627 -33.02 -34.34 30.41
C SER A 627 -33.73 -32.99 30.60
N GLN A 628 -33.83 -32.28 29.46
CA GLN A 628 -35.05 -31.87 28.73
C GLN A 628 -36.24 -31.16 29.42
N GLU A 629 -36.68 -30.14 28.69
CA GLU A 629 -38.04 -29.61 28.49
C GLU A 629 -38.64 -28.55 29.43
N LEU A 630 -38.88 -27.38 28.80
CA LEU A 630 -40.13 -26.60 28.77
C LEU A 630 -40.93 -26.48 30.07
N THR A 631 -41.02 -25.27 30.63
CA THR A 631 -42.35 -24.63 30.85
C THR A 631 -42.23 -23.11 31.02
N LYS A 632 -43.12 -22.39 30.33
CA LYS A 632 -43.50 -20.99 30.55
C LYS A 632 -43.98 -20.80 32.01
N LEU A 633 -43.54 -19.72 32.67
CA LEU A 633 -44.26 -19.18 33.82
C LEU A 633 -44.54 -17.68 33.65
N ASN A 634 -45.83 -17.37 33.59
CA ASN A 634 -46.45 -16.07 33.75
C ASN A 634 -46.39 -15.67 35.24
N LEU A 635 -45.95 -14.46 35.56
CA LEU A 635 -46.37 -13.78 36.79
C LEU A 635 -46.61 -12.28 36.53
N LYS A 636 -47.84 -11.88 36.83
CA LYS A 636 -48.42 -10.53 36.80
C LYS A 636 -48.11 -9.77 38.10
N GLY A 637 -48.02 -8.44 37.99
CA GLY A 637 -48.30 -7.45 39.04
C GLY A 637 -47.05 -6.82 39.68
N ARG A 638 -46.92 -5.50 39.89
CA ARG A 638 -47.90 -4.40 39.92
C ARG A 638 -47.26 -3.09 39.43
N TYR A 639 -48.12 -2.27 38.84
CA TYR A 639 -47.93 -0.85 38.51
C TYR A 639 -47.70 0.02 39.74
N ASN A 640 -46.86 1.06 39.61
CA ASN A 640 -47.22 2.40 40.04
C ASN A 640 -46.68 3.45 39.07
N ASP A 641 -47.59 4.35 38.74
CA ASP A 641 -47.63 5.33 37.65
C ASP A 641 -46.48 6.33 37.54
N GLY A 642 -46.17 6.67 36.28
CA GLY A 642 -45.25 7.73 35.85
C GLY A 642 -45.15 7.85 34.33
N VAL A 643 -46.32 7.91 33.66
CA VAL A 643 -46.67 8.53 32.35
C VAL A 643 -45.54 9.41 31.74
N CYS A 644 -45.07 9.31 30.48
CA CYS A 644 -45.69 8.92 29.21
C CYS A 644 -44.65 8.57 28.11
N THR A 645 -44.92 7.46 27.36
CA THR A 645 -44.75 7.23 25.89
C THR A 645 -43.52 7.75 25.14
N PHE A 646 -42.71 6.92 24.47
CA PHE A 646 -43.06 6.25 23.19
C PHE A 646 -42.38 4.86 23.02
N LEU A 647 -43.21 3.83 22.80
CA LEU A 647 -42.96 2.55 22.10
C LEU A 647 -42.96 2.83 20.57
N SER A 648 -42.41 2.05 19.63
CA SER A 648 -41.70 0.76 19.60
C SER A 648 -41.34 0.40 18.15
N SER A 649 -40.36 -0.50 17.99
CA SER A 649 -40.28 -1.65 17.03
C SER A 649 -40.31 -1.37 15.51
N ILE A 650 -39.26 -1.66 14.72
CA ILE A 650 -38.69 -2.96 14.30
C ILE A 650 -39.74 -3.95 13.75
N PHE A 651 -39.66 -4.21 12.45
CA PHE A 651 -40.18 -5.42 11.79
C PHE A 651 -39.09 -6.08 10.92
N HIS A 652 -38.97 -7.40 11.06
CA HIS A 652 -38.28 -8.34 10.16
C HIS A 652 -38.94 -8.43 8.78
N PHE A 653 -38.16 -8.81 7.77
CA PHE A 653 -38.69 -9.52 6.60
C PHE A 653 -37.77 -10.68 6.17
N THR A 654 -38.41 -11.83 5.95
CA THR A 654 -37.90 -13.05 5.31
C THR A 654 -38.61 -13.23 3.96
N ASP A 655 -37.83 -13.58 2.93
CA ASP A 655 -38.08 -14.27 1.65
C ASP A 655 -39.36 -14.12 0.77
N ASN A 656 -39.07 -14.15 -0.54
CA ASN A 656 -39.84 -14.55 -1.73
C ASN A 656 -40.81 -13.57 -2.45
N SER A 657 -40.30 -13.03 -3.57
CA SER A 657 -40.88 -12.84 -4.91
C SER A 657 -42.38 -12.46 -5.10
N ILE A 658 -42.62 -11.37 -5.83
CA ILE A 658 -43.40 -11.23 -7.10
C ILE A 658 -43.88 -9.78 -7.30
N TYR A 659 -43.69 -9.28 -8.53
CA TYR A 659 -44.35 -8.17 -9.27
C TYR A 659 -45.35 -7.24 -8.55
N GLY A 660 -45.20 -5.92 -8.77
CA GLY A 660 -46.35 -5.00 -8.69
C GLY A 660 -46.04 -3.51 -8.54
N SER A 661 -46.13 -2.78 -9.66
CA SER A 661 -46.59 -1.38 -9.82
C SER A 661 -46.26 -0.31 -8.75
N LEU A 662 -45.42 0.66 -9.14
CA LEU A 662 -45.33 1.96 -8.49
C LEU A 662 -46.53 2.84 -8.89
N THR A 663 -47.41 3.18 -7.95
CA THR A 663 -48.43 4.22 -8.13
C THR A 663 -47.92 5.54 -7.55
N LEU A 664 -47.78 6.54 -8.41
CA LEU A 664 -47.59 7.94 -8.06
C LEU A 664 -48.85 8.49 -7.40
N CYS A 665 -48.73 9.00 -6.18
CA CYS A 665 -49.66 10.00 -5.64
C CYS A 665 -48.93 11.35 -5.54
N GLN A 666 -49.46 12.33 -6.27
CA GLN A 666 -49.05 13.73 -6.28
C GLN A 666 -49.39 14.43 -4.95
N GLY A 667 -48.54 15.35 -4.51
CA GLY A 667 -48.92 16.45 -3.63
C GLY A 667 -47.82 16.87 -2.64
N PHE A 668 -47.47 18.16 -2.68
CA PHE A 668 -46.65 18.95 -1.73
C PHE A 668 -45.15 19.19 -2.07
N VAL A 669 -44.94 20.31 -2.78
CA VAL A 669 -43.71 21.13 -2.94
C VAL A 669 -44.31 22.55 -2.95
N VAL A 670 -44.06 23.55 -2.09
CA VAL A 670 -42.87 24.27 -1.56
C VAL A 670 -43.39 25.14 -0.38
N PRO A 671 -42.69 25.30 0.78
CA PRO A 671 -41.75 26.44 0.95
C PRO A 671 -40.56 26.16 1.87
N VAL A 672 -39.37 25.93 1.29
CA VAL A 672 -38.05 26.15 1.94
C VAL A 672 -37.05 26.56 0.86
N LEU A 673 -37.19 27.77 0.31
CA LEU A 673 -36.16 28.39 -0.55
C LEU A 673 -36.29 29.93 -0.52
N ASP A 674 -36.57 30.50 0.66
CA ASP A 674 -36.58 31.96 0.88
C ASP A 674 -35.69 32.41 2.05
N ALA A 675 -34.97 31.48 2.68
CA ALA A 675 -34.04 31.78 3.79
C ALA A 675 -32.56 31.90 3.35
N ALA A 676 -32.20 31.47 2.14
CA ALA A 676 -30.81 31.50 1.68
C ALA A 676 -30.42 32.78 0.89
N ASN A 677 -31.40 33.60 0.47
CA ASN A 677 -31.14 34.79 -0.36
C ASN A 677 -31.10 36.13 0.40
N GLN A 678 -31.36 36.14 1.71
CA GLN A 678 -31.26 37.37 2.53
C GLN A 678 -29.90 37.57 3.21
N SER A 679 -29.00 36.58 3.22
CA SER A 679 -27.66 36.71 3.83
C SER A 679 -26.59 37.28 2.88
N ALA A 680 -26.86 37.38 1.57
CA ALA A 680 -25.85 37.79 0.58
C ALA A 680 -25.96 39.26 0.13
N ARG A 681 -26.79 40.09 0.80
CA ARG A 681 -27.03 41.50 0.40
C ARG A 681 -26.54 42.57 1.39
N GLN A 682 -25.62 42.25 2.29
CA GLN A 682 -24.90 43.28 3.05
C GLN A 682 -23.41 42.98 3.15
N LYS A 683 -22.66 43.41 2.13
CA LYS A 683 -21.34 44.09 2.22
C LYS A 683 -20.81 44.32 0.79
N ASN A 684 -20.86 45.58 0.36
CA ASN A 684 -20.13 46.12 -0.81
C ASN A 684 -18.62 45.78 -0.70
N THR A 685 -17.80 45.56 -1.74
CA THR A 685 -17.68 46.29 -3.02
C THR A 685 -16.71 45.58 -3.99
N PHE A 686 -16.91 45.78 -5.31
CA PHE A 686 -16.00 45.61 -6.48
C PHE A 686 -15.57 44.20 -6.98
N PHE A 687 -16.29 43.63 -7.96
CA PHE A 687 -15.96 43.57 -9.40
C PHE A 687 -17.01 42.74 -10.18
N GLU A 688 -17.10 42.97 -11.50
CA GLU A 688 -18.23 42.74 -12.42
C GLU A 688 -18.69 41.28 -12.67
N GLU A 689 -20.00 41.06 -12.69
CA GLU A 689 -20.68 39.79 -13.01
C GLU A 689 -21.05 39.69 -14.51
N SER A 690 -20.70 38.56 -15.15
CA SER A 690 -21.33 38.10 -16.40
C SER A 690 -22.49 37.15 -16.03
N LYS A 691 -23.72 37.56 -16.32
CA LYS A 691 -24.94 36.79 -16.07
C LYS A 691 -25.19 35.73 -17.15
N TRP A 692 -25.45 34.50 -16.73
CA TRP A 692 -26.13 33.48 -17.55
C TRP A 692 -27.41 33.05 -16.83
N THR A 693 -28.57 33.27 -17.44
CA THR A 693 -29.88 32.81 -16.98
C THR A 693 -30.41 31.79 -17.97
N LEU A 694 -30.53 30.53 -17.54
CA LEU A 694 -31.36 29.52 -18.23
C LEU A 694 -32.81 29.72 -17.80
N THR A 695 -33.73 29.75 -18.78
CA THR A 695 -35.17 29.89 -18.52
C THR A 695 -35.87 28.55 -18.65
N GLU A 696 -36.98 28.38 -17.92
CA GLU A 696 -37.78 27.17 -17.73
C GLU A 696 -38.45 26.60 -19.01
N THR A 697 -38.08 27.08 -20.19
CA THR A 697 -38.70 26.73 -21.48
C THR A 697 -37.95 25.63 -22.24
N ASP A 698 -36.69 25.33 -21.90
CA ASP A 698 -35.87 24.35 -22.63
C ASP A 698 -36.08 22.89 -22.20
N TYR A 699 -36.85 22.65 -21.13
CA TYR A 699 -37.12 21.30 -20.61
C TYR A 699 -38.36 20.61 -21.21
N ARG A 700 -39.15 21.31 -22.03
CA ARG A 700 -40.46 20.80 -22.51
C ARG A 700 -40.51 20.24 -23.94
N GLU A 701 -39.41 20.20 -24.69
CA GLU A 701 -39.40 19.58 -26.02
C GLU A 701 -38.78 18.18 -26.11
N ILE A 702 -38.20 17.64 -25.04
CA ILE A 702 -37.54 16.31 -25.07
C ILE A 702 -38.49 15.15 -24.71
N PHE A 703 -39.64 15.41 -24.08
CA PHE A 703 -40.54 14.34 -23.59
C PHE A 703 -41.97 14.39 -24.15
N SER A 704 -42.14 14.61 -25.45
CA SER A 704 -43.44 14.37 -26.11
C SER A 704 -43.33 13.37 -27.27
N LYS A 705 -43.52 12.08 -26.94
CA LYS A 705 -44.22 11.06 -27.75
C LYS A 705 -44.16 9.70 -27.05
N SER A 706 -45.31 9.25 -26.52
CA SER A 706 -45.51 7.88 -26.06
C SER A 706 -45.68 6.91 -27.24
N PRO A 707 -45.31 5.62 -27.08
CA PRO A 707 -45.15 4.64 -28.16
C PRO A 707 -46.47 3.96 -28.57
N LYS A 708 -46.51 3.49 -29.82
CA LYS A 708 -47.41 2.41 -30.25
C LYS A 708 -46.57 1.18 -30.62
N GLY A 709 -46.60 0.17 -29.76
CA GLY A 709 -46.22 -1.21 -30.11
C GLY A 709 -44.75 -1.59 -29.96
N ASN A 710 -44.56 -2.88 -29.64
CA ASN A 710 -43.34 -3.59 -29.25
C ASN A 710 -42.04 -3.24 -29.99
N GLY A 711 -40.97 -2.94 -29.24
CA GLY A 711 -39.58 -2.99 -29.73
C GLY A 711 -38.71 -1.82 -29.26
N THR A 712 -37.60 -2.14 -28.58
CA THR A 712 -36.33 -1.39 -28.41
C THR A 712 -36.25 0.10 -28.79
N TYR A 713 -35.77 0.95 -27.85
CA TYR A 713 -35.31 2.32 -28.12
C TYR A 713 -33.81 2.30 -28.52
N ASP A 714 -33.48 2.76 -29.72
CA ASP A 714 -32.11 3.13 -30.12
C ASP A 714 -31.84 4.60 -29.74
N PHE A 715 -30.69 4.89 -29.14
CA PHE A 715 -30.20 6.25 -28.89
C PHE A 715 -29.16 6.63 -29.95
N ASP A 716 -29.42 7.69 -30.72
CA ASP A 716 -28.45 8.30 -31.65
C ASP A 716 -27.81 9.53 -30.96
N PHE A 717 -26.48 9.51 -30.81
CA PHE A 717 -25.68 10.54 -30.13
C PHE A 717 -25.20 11.68 -31.05
N ASN A 718 -25.67 11.79 -32.30
CA ASN A 718 -25.13 12.74 -33.28
C ASN A 718 -25.96 14.02 -33.52
N ALA A 719 -26.73 14.52 -32.56
CA ALA A 719 -27.53 15.73 -32.75
C ALA A 719 -27.36 16.78 -31.65
N VAL A 720 -26.13 17.24 -31.40
CA VAL A 720 -25.90 18.59 -30.85
C VAL A 720 -24.71 19.22 -31.58
N LYS A 721 -25.00 20.13 -32.51
CA LYS A 721 -24.01 21.06 -33.08
C LYS A 721 -23.78 22.18 -32.08
N LEU A 722 -22.58 22.27 -31.51
CA LEU A 722 -22.09 23.46 -30.83
C LEU A 722 -21.36 24.33 -31.87
N GLU A 723 -21.97 25.44 -32.28
CA GLU A 723 -21.29 26.51 -33.00
C GLU A 723 -20.70 27.49 -31.98
N ILE A 724 -19.37 27.66 -32.00
CA ILE A 724 -18.65 28.70 -31.27
C ILE A 724 -18.27 29.78 -32.29
N GLU A 725 -18.91 30.94 -32.23
CA GLU A 725 -18.44 32.14 -32.94
C GLU A 725 -17.28 32.78 -32.16
N ASP A 726 -16.11 32.78 -32.78
CA ASP A 726 -14.92 33.46 -32.30
C ASP A 726 -14.97 34.94 -32.73
N LYS A 727 -15.06 35.84 -31.75
CA LYS A 727 -14.86 37.29 -31.94
C LYS A 727 -13.85 37.76 -30.91
N ASN A 728 -12.58 37.83 -31.30
CA ASN A 728 -11.82 39.08 -31.35
C ASN A 728 -10.36 38.82 -31.78
N GLU A 729 -10.02 39.28 -32.99
CA GLU A 729 -8.65 39.51 -33.42
C GLU A 729 -8.19 40.95 -33.05
N LYS A 730 -6.99 41.01 -32.44
CA LYS A 730 -5.85 41.91 -32.72
C LYS A 730 -5.82 43.37 -32.23
N PRO A 731 -4.61 43.96 -32.07
CA PRO A 731 -3.26 43.47 -32.43
C PRO A 731 -2.42 42.91 -31.28
#